data_AF-A0A2G5J2B3-F1
#
_entry.id   AF-A0A2G5J2B3-F1
#
_cell.length_a   1.000
_cell.length_b   1.000
_cell.length_c   1.000
_cell.angle_alpha   90.00
_cell.angle_beta   90.00
_cell.angle_gamma   90.00
#
_symmetry.space_group_name_H-M   'P 1'
#
loop_
_entity.id
_entity.type
_entity.pdbx_description
1 polymer ?
#
loop_
_entity_poly.entity_id
_entity_poly.type
_entity_poly.pdbx_seq_one_letter_code
_entity_poly.pdbx_strand_id
1 'polypeptide(L)'
;MTNRHHLLVHGGTFAVVGDGGDISGVRSGSSPDGLFVRDARHLSRWQLTVDGAVPEALSPVADGDTARCVLVPRGGRNEPPAYTLFREQAVADGAFVEALRVTSNRPAPTTVRIAVTADADFTDQFELRSDYRTYAKTGVVRQRQVLDDGVEFSYRRGEWRSSTTVTSEPAPDGVEETGTGARRLVWTLDLEPHGSAELSLRVAARPHGAAREPRVPLSPAAATEQLLALEGEFAQGVPFPTGWPELAAACARGLSDLAVLQIPATGPDGEELRVPAAGVPWFLTLLGRDALLTSLFALPYRPHLAAATLPALAATQATEPGAGAVAQPGKIVHEVRHGELAHFGQVPYGRYYGSVDATPLFLVLLGAYTEKTGDVSLARRLEANARAAIGWMLDHGGLTSRGYLVYRADGGGLANQNWKDSPGAICSADGSRPSGPVMAAGAQGYAYDALRRTAQLARTVWGDEVYAALLEQAAGDLRDRFQRDFWMDEHAFPALALDGDGHHVDALASDAGHLLWSGLLDKEYGELVGRRLLEPDFFSGWGVRTLAADQPAYHPLSYHRGSVWPHDNALITLGLARYGLHDEARTVAHALVDAATAAGHRLPEVLAGYGRDTHGEPVPYPHACVRESRSAAAPLALLTAVGGA
;
A
#
# COMPACT_ATOMS: atom_id res chain seq x y z
N MET A 1 27.31 -12.42 4.49
CA MET A 1 26.44 -11.73 3.52
C MET A 1 25.04 -11.77 4.11
N THR A 2 24.42 -10.62 4.35
CA THR A 2 23.02 -10.55 4.77
C THR A 2 22.18 -10.93 3.56
N ASN A 3 21.42 -12.04 3.63
CA ASN A 3 20.47 -12.41 2.57
C ASN A 3 19.52 -11.24 2.34
N ARG A 4 19.58 -10.62 1.16
CA ARG A 4 18.61 -9.61 0.76
C ARG A 4 17.35 -10.29 0.24
N HIS A 5 16.23 -9.59 0.38
CA HIS A 5 14.96 -10.02 -0.20
C HIS A 5 14.55 -9.06 -1.30
N HIS A 6 13.93 -9.61 -2.34
CA HIS A 6 13.46 -8.89 -3.50
C HIS A 6 11.97 -9.12 -3.67
N LEU A 7 11.25 -8.04 -3.92
CA LEU A 7 9.80 -8.02 -3.99
C LEU A 7 9.33 -7.98 -5.44
N LEU A 8 8.56 -9.00 -5.82
CA LEU A 8 7.82 -9.07 -7.07
C LEU A 8 6.34 -8.81 -6.77
N VAL A 9 5.66 -7.99 -7.57
CA VAL A 9 4.24 -7.67 -7.35
C VAL A 9 3.51 -7.51 -8.68
N HIS A 10 2.30 -8.03 -8.75
CA HIS A 10 1.38 -7.82 -9.86
C HIS A 10 -0.06 -8.01 -9.38
N GLY A 11 -0.86 -6.94 -9.44
CA GLY A 11 -2.26 -6.96 -9.04
C GLY A 11 -2.45 -7.39 -7.59
N GLY A 12 -3.27 -8.41 -7.34
CA GLY A 12 -3.52 -8.96 -6.00
C GLY A 12 -2.48 -9.97 -5.51
N THR A 13 -1.32 -10.06 -6.16
CA THR A 13 -0.28 -11.06 -5.90
C THR A 13 1.08 -10.42 -5.67
N PHE A 14 1.81 -10.88 -4.65
CA PHE A 14 3.21 -10.53 -4.47
C PHE A 14 4.04 -11.72 -4.00
N ALA A 15 5.32 -11.74 -4.34
CA ALA A 15 6.30 -12.70 -3.86
C ALA A 15 7.52 -11.99 -3.29
N VAL A 16 8.04 -12.50 -2.19
CA VAL A 16 9.33 -12.08 -1.62
C VAL A 16 10.29 -13.24 -1.76
N VAL A 17 11.39 -13.04 -2.49
CA VAL A 17 12.42 -14.06 -2.78
C VAL A 17 13.79 -13.59 -2.32
N GLY A 18 14.68 -14.52 -1.95
CA GLY A 18 16.06 -14.20 -1.57
C GLY A 18 16.98 -13.93 -2.76
N ASP A 19 18.26 -13.61 -2.48
CA ASP A 19 19.31 -13.37 -3.48
C ASP A 19 19.46 -14.48 -4.55
N GLY A 20 19.12 -15.72 -4.21
CA GLY A 20 19.15 -16.87 -5.13
C GLY A 20 17.81 -17.21 -5.79
N GLY A 21 16.76 -16.40 -5.58
CA GLY A 21 15.39 -16.69 -6.01
C GLY A 21 14.64 -17.67 -5.10
N ASP A 22 15.21 -18.04 -3.95
CA ASP A 22 14.60 -19.00 -3.03
C ASP A 22 13.62 -18.33 -2.05
N ILE A 23 12.60 -19.08 -1.65
CA ILE A 23 11.68 -18.79 -0.54
C ILE A 23 11.98 -19.78 0.57
N SER A 24 12.36 -19.28 1.74
CA SER A 24 12.76 -20.11 2.88
C SER A 24 11.62 -20.38 3.86
N GLY A 25 10.63 -19.49 3.88
CA GLY A 25 9.53 -19.49 4.84
C GLY A 25 9.92 -18.96 6.22
N VAL A 26 11.20 -18.68 6.44
CA VAL A 26 11.74 -18.11 7.67
C VAL A 26 11.58 -16.61 7.62
N ARG A 27 10.91 -16.06 8.63
CA ARG A 27 10.84 -14.62 8.81
C ARG A 27 12.24 -14.05 9.04
N SER A 28 12.75 -13.30 8.07
CA SER A 28 14.00 -12.58 8.20
C SER A 28 13.70 -11.08 8.28
N GLY A 29 13.82 -10.52 9.49
CA GLY A 29 13.58 -9.10 9.77
C GLY A 29 12.10 -8.69 9.75
N SER A 30 11.83 -7.62 8.99
CA SER A 30 10.59 -6.83 9.00
C SER A 30 9.60 -7.13 7.86
N SER A 31 9.98 -7.98 6.89
CA SER A 31 9.15 -8.37 5.74
C SER A 31 8.75 -9.85 5.84
N PRO A 32 7.56 -10.27 5.39
CA PRO A 32 7.25 -11.68 5.25
C PRO A 32 8.01 -12.29 4.07
N ASP A 33 8.24 -13.60 4.12
CA ASP A 33 8.86 -14.42 3.07
C ASP A 33 7.80 -15.38 2.49
N GLY A 34 7.65 -15.42 1.16
CA GLY A 34 6.64 -16.23 0.47
C GLY A 34 5.93 -15.58 -0.72
N LEU A 35 5.08 -16.37 -1.40
CA LEU A 35 4.08 -15.91 -2.36
C LEU A 35 2.74 -15.70 -1.65
N PHE A 36 2.13 -14.54 -1.83
CA PHE A 36 0.91 -14.13 -1.16
C PHE A 36 -0.17 -13.74 -2.15
N VAL A 37 -1.38 -14.23 -1.90
CA VAL A 37 -2.60 -13.90 -2.65
C VAL A 37 -3.75 -13.79 -1.66
N ARG A 38 -4.53 -12.69 -1.72
CA ARG A 38 -5.68 -12.41 -0.84
C ARG A 38 -5.40 -12.71 0.64
N ASP A 39 -4.35 -12.08 1.17
CA ASP A 39 -3.89 -12.17 2.57
C ASP A 39 -3.35 -13.54 3.03
N ALA A 40 -3.26 -14.57 2.17
CA ALA A 40 -2.74 -15.90 2.52
C ALA A 40 -1.41 -16.22 1.82
N ARG A 41 -0.50 -16.91 2.53
CA ARG A 41 0.77 -17.41 1.99
C ARG A 41 0.58 -18.70 1.20
N HIS A 42 0.49 -18.56 -0.11
CA HIS A 42 0.30 -19.66 -1.07
C HIS A 42 1.58 -20.43 -1.39
N LEU A 43 2.75 -19.84 -1.18
CA LEU A 43 4.04 -20.53 -1.26
C LEU A 43 4.90 -20.11 -0.06
N SER A 44 5.08 -21.05 0.87
CA SER A 44 5.87 -20.86 2.08
C SER A 44 7.30 -21.35 1.93
N ARG A 45 7.58 -22.19 0.94
CA ARG A 45 8.91 -22.70 0.63
C ARG A 45 9.05 -22.90 -0.87
N TRP A 46 10.20 -22.50 -1.39
CA TRP A 46 10.60 -22.67 -2.79
C TRP A 46 12.12 -22.68 -2.84
N GLN A 47 12.73 -23.86 -2.77
CA GLN A 47 14.18 -23.99 -2.62
C GLN A 47 14.79 -24.87 -3.69
N LEU A 48 15.74 -24.31 -4.43
CA LEU A 48 16.47 -25.01 -5.46
C LEU A 48 17.70 -25.74 -4.87
N THR A 49 17.85 -27.01 -5.25
CA THR A 49 19.06 -27.79 -4.99
C THR A 49 19.54 -28.45 -6.27
N VAL A 50 20.86 -28.57 -6.40
CA VAL A 50 21.53 -29.21 -7.53
C VAL A 50 22.50 -30.24 -6.97
N ASP A 51 22.39 -31.49 -7.42
CA ASP A 51 23.10 -32.65 -6.90
C ASP A 51 23.05 -32.75 -5.35
N GLY A 52 21.90 -32.35 -4.78
CA GLY A 52 21.64 -32.39 -3.34
C GLY A 52 22.17 -31.19 -2.53
N ALA A 53 22.83 -30.22 -3.15
CA ALA A 53 23.34 -29.02 -2.48
C ALA A 53 22.64 -27.73 -2.95
N VAL A 54 22.57 -26.72 -2.08
CA VAL A 54 22.10 -25.38 -2.46
C VAL A 54 23.20 -24.70 -3.30
N PRO A 55 22.90 -24.22 -4.51
CA PRO A 55 23.89 -23.54 -5.35
C PRO A 55 24.23 -22.15 -4.80
N GLU A 56 25.42 -21.66 -5.12
CA GLU A 56 25.90 -20.33 -4.74
C GLU A 56 25.50 -19.28 -5.78
N ALA A 57 25.06 -18.11 -5.31
CA ALA A 57 24.74 -17.00 -6.20
C ALA A 57 26.02 -16.33 -6.73
N LEU A 58 26.27 -16.49 -8.02
CA LEU A 58 27.35 -15.79 -8.74
C LEU A 58 26.92 -14.37 -9.13
N SER A 59 25.67 -14.24 -9.57
CA SER A 59 24.98 -12.96 -9.75
C SER A 59 23.69 -13.04 -8.95
N PRO A 60 23.59 -12.36 -7.79
CA PRO A 60 22.36 -12.34 -7.00
C PRO A 60 21.23 -11.62 -7.76
N VAL A 61 20.00 -11.82 -7.31
CA VAL A 61 18.85 -11.07 -7.79
C VAL A 61 19.11 -9.56 -7.63
N ALA A 62 18.79 -8.81 -8.68
CA ALA A 62 18.78 -7.35 -8.64
C ALA A 62 17.36 -6.83 -8.37
N ASP A 63 17.26 -5.61 -7.84
CA ASP A 63 15.96 -4.98 -7.65
C ASP A 63 15.29 -4.69 -8.99
N GLY A 64 14.01 -5.05 -9.10
CA GLY A 64 13.24 -4.93 -10.33
C GLY A 64 11.91 -5.66 -10.23
N ASP A 65 11.21 -5.75 -11.36
CA ASP A 65 9.90 -6.40 -11.46
C ASP A 65 9.97 -7.89 -11.84
N THR A 66 11.18 -8.36 -12.18
CA THR A 66 11.50 -9.75 -12.48
C THR A 66 12.77 -10.12 -11.71
N ALA A 67 12.76 -11.26 -11.02
CA ALA A 67 13.95 -11.75 -10.32
C ALA A 67 14.81 -12.57 -11.28
N ARG A 68 16.06 -12.16 -11.49
CA ARG A 68 17.04 -12.85 -12.34
C ARG A 68 18.32 -13.08 -11.56
N CYS A 69 18.80 -14.31 -11.51
CA CYS A 69 20.07 -14.65 -10.89
C CYS A 69 20.83 -15.71 -11.68
N VAL A 70 22.15 -15.75 -11.45
CA VAL A 70 23.05 -16.78 -11.99
C VAL A 70 23.62 -17.54 -10.81
N LEU A 71 23.42 -18.85 -10.81
CA LEU A 71 23.80 -19.75 -9.73
C LEU A 71 24.80 -20.79 -10.23
N VAL A 72 25.68 -21.26 -9.36
CA VAL A 72 26.65 -22.31 -9.64
C VAL A 72 26.71 -23.31 -8.48
N PRO A 73 26.97 -24.60 -8.71
CA PRO A 73 27.35 -25.49 -7.64
C PRO A 73 28.66 -25.00 -7.00
N ARG A 74 28.93 -25.42 -5.77
CA ARG A 74 30.19 -25.09 -5.10
C ARG A 74 31.37 -25.59 -5.92
N GLY A 75 32.33 -24.71 -6.16
CA GLY A 75 33.54 -25.00 -6.92
C GLY A 75 34.72 -24.13 -6.47
N GLY A 76 35.91 -24.45 -6.95
CA GLY A 76 37.14 -23.71 -6.64
C GLY A 76 37.80 -23.15 -7.89
N ARG A 77 38.77 -22.25 -7.73
CA ARG A 77 39.52 -21.67 -8.86
C ARG A 77 40.13 -22.73 -9.79
N ASN A 78 40.60 -23.84 -9.21
CA ASN A 78 41.25 -24.92 -9.95
C ASN A 78 40.27 -26.03 -10.37
N GLU A 79 39.05 -26.00 -9.85
CA GLU A 79 37.97 -26.95 -10.14
C GLU A 79 36.69 -26.14 -10.40
N PRO A 80 36.59 -25.48 -11.56
CA PRO A 80 35.46 -24.63 -11.87
C PRO A 80 34.16 -25.47 -11.94
N PRO A 81 33.02 -24.87 -11.56
CA PRO A 81 31.71 -25.52 -11.63
C PRO A 81 31.43 -26.19 -12.97
N ALA A 82 30.97 -27.45 -12.92
CA ALA A 82 30.69 -28.24 -14.13
C ALA A 82 29.50 -27.71 -14.94
N TYR A 83 28.62 -26.93 -14.33
CA TYR A 83 27.45 -26.34 -14.96
C TYR A 83 27.10 -24.99 -14.32
N THR A 84 26.33 -24.18 -15.06
CA THR A 84 25.84 -22.86 -14.65
C THR A 84 24.32 -22.85 -14.75
N LEU A 85 23.65 -22.26 -13.77
CA LEU A 85 22.20 -22.13 -13.75
C LEU A 85 21.81 -20.67 -13.97
N PHE A 86 20.91 -20.43 -14.92
CA PHE A 86 20.27 -19.14 -15.16
C PHE A 86 18.83 -19.25 -14.72
N ARG A 87 18.46 -18.50 -13.69
CA ARG A 87 17.14 -18.55 -13.07
C ARG A 87 16.44 -17.22 -13.27
N GLU A 88 15.21 -17.27 -13.78
CA GLU A 88 14.33 -16.13 -13.96
C GLU A 88 12.96 -16.41 -13.35
N GLN A 89 12.42 -15.45 -12.60
CA GLN A 89 11.14 -15.59 -11.90
C GLN A 89 10.31 -14.31 -12.05
N ALA A 90 9.01 -14.47 -12.23
CA ALA A 90 8.05 -13.38 -12.30
C ALA A 90 6.73 -13.76 -11.61
N VAL A 91 5.94 -12.76 -11.25
CA VAL A 91 4.57 -12.94 -10.75
C VAL A 91 3.55 -12.37 -11.74
N ALA A 92 2.37 -12.96 -11.73
CA ALA A 92 1.17 -12.44 -12.38
C ALA A 92 -0.03 -12.61 -11.42
N ASP A 93 -1.21 -12.16 -11.82
CA ASP A 93 -2.41 -12.23 -10.98
C ASP A 93 -2.77 -13.70 -10.63
N GLY A 94 -2.53 -14.08 -9.37
CA GLY A 94 -2.71 -15.43 -8.85
C GLY A 94 -1.64 -16.44 -9.26
N ALA A 95 -0.49 -15.99 -9.80
CA ALA A 95 0.51 -16.87 -10.37
C ALA A 95 1.97 -16.48 -10.06
N PHE A 96 2.83 -17.48 -9.99
CA PHE A 96 4.28 -17.35 -9.94
C PHE A 96 4.90 -18.29 -10.98
N VAL A 97 5.80 -17.78 -11.82
CA VAL A 97 6.40 -18.52 -12.92
C VAL A 97 7.92 -18.45 -12.83
N GLU A 98 8.58 -19.57 -13.10
CA GLU A 98 10.03 -19.70 -13.09
C GLU A 98 10.52 -20.39 -14.36
N ALA A 99 11.61 -19.88 -14.93
CA ALA A 99 12.40 -20.55 -15.94
C ALA A 99 13.80 -20.79 -15.39
N LEU A 100 14.24 -22.05 -15.43
CA LEU A 100 15.57 -22.49 -15.01
C LEU A 100 16.28 -23.11 -16.21
N ARG A 101 17.33 -22.45 -16.70
CA ARG A 101 18.21 -23.00 -17.72
C ARG A 101 19.51 -23.49 -17.08
N VAL A 102 19.84 -24.76 -17.30
CA VAL A 102 21.08 -25.38 -16.84
C VAL A 102 22.00 -25.58 -18.04
N THR A 103 23.20 -25.01 -18.00
CA THR A 103 24.18 -25.09 -19.09
C THR A 103 25.43 -25.82 -18.62
N SER A 104 25.85 -26.86 -19.34
CA SER A 104 27.10 -27.56 -19.09
C SER A 104 28.31 -26.70 -19.46
N ASN A 105 29.28 -26.60 -18.57
CA ASN A 105 30.59 -25.97 -18.85
C ASN A 105 31.62 -27.00 -19.33
N ARG A 106 31.23 -28.26 -19.52
CA ARG A 106 32.12 -29.38 -19.82
C ARG A 106 32.05 -29.80 -21.28
N PRO A 107 33.18 -30.24 -21.87
CA PRO A 107 33.23 -30.81 -23.22
C PRO A 107 32.79 -32.29 -23.26
N ALA A 108 32.11 -32.78 -22.22
CA ALA A 108 31.65 -34.16 -22.12
C ALA A 108 30.19 -34.20 -21.64
N PRO A 109 29.41 -35.23 -22.02
CA PRO A 109 28.05 -35.41 -21.52
C PRO A 109 28.03 -35.41 -19.99
N THR A 110 27.07 -34.71 -19.41
CA THR A 110 26.96 -34.53 -17.96
C THR A 110 25.50 -34.72 -17.54
N THR A 111 25.27 -35.61 -16.59
CA THR A 111 23.96 -35.76 -15.95
C THR A 111 23.91 -34.91 -14.69
N VAL A 112 22.85 -34.14 -14.51
CA VAL A 112 22.64 -33.24 -13.36
C VAL A 112 21.31 -33.56 -12.69
N ARG A 113 21.29 -33.69 -11.36
CA ARG A 113 20.05 -33.85 -10.60
C ARG A 113 19.58 -32.50 -10.06
N ILE A 114 18.46 -32.01 -10.58
CA ILE A 114 17.79 -30.81 -10.10
C ILE A 114 16.67 -31.21 -9.15
N ALA A 115 16.51 -30.48 -8.06
CA ALA A 115 15.34 -30.63 -7.20
C ALA A 115 14.85 -29.30 -6.65
N VAL A 116 13.53 -29.09 -6.71
CA VAL A 116 12.83 -27.94 -6.13
C VAL A 116 11.97 -28.41 -4.98
N THR A 117 12.20 -27.88 -3.78
CA THR A 117 11.41 -28.17 -2.59
C THR A 117 10.35 -27.09 -2.39
N ALA A 118 9.08 -27.46 -2.50
CA ALA A 118 7.92 -26.58 -2.39
C ALA A 118 7.06 -26.90 -1.16
N ASP A 119 6.47 -25.90 -0.53
CA ASP A 119 5.45 -26.07 0.53
C ASP A 119 4.47 -24.89 0.54
N ALA A 120 3.22 -25.15 0.92
CA ALA A 120 2.17 -24.15 1.09
C ALA A 120 1.49 -24.35 2.45
N ASP A 121 1.67 -23.39 3.35
CA ASP A 121 1.12 -23.45 4.71
C ASP A 121 -0.21 -22.71 4.86
N PHE A 122 -0.53 -21.83 3.90
CA PHE A 122 -1.72 -20.97 3.85
C PHE A 122 -1.83 -20.07 5.08
N THR A 123 -0.70 -19.65 5.63
CA THR A 123 -0.66 -18.75 6.79
C THR A 123 -1.22 -17.39 6.39
N ASP A 124 -2.13 -16.87 7.20
CA ASP A 124 -2.72 -15.55 7.04
C ASP A 124 -1.69 -14.48 7.43
N GLN A 125 -1.60 -13.38 6.69
CA GLN A 125 -0.62 -12.33 6.96
C GLN A 125 -0.66 -11.79 8.39
N PHE A 126 -1.83 -11.81 9.06
CA PHE A 126 -1.97 -11.32 10.43
C PHE A 126 -1.27 -12.24 11.45
N GLU A 127 -0.98 -13.49 11.07
CA GLU A 127 -0.14 -14.40 11.86
C GLU A 127 1.36 -14.12 11.66
N LEU A 128 1.73 -13.41 10.59
CA LEU A 128 3.12 -13.10 10.25
C LEU A 128 3.59 -11.76 10.83
N ARG A 129 2.66 -10.90 11.29
CA ARG A 129 2.97 -9.60 11.89
C ARG A 129 3.72 -9.78 13.21
N SER A 130 4.58 -8.81 13.57
CA SER A 130 5.29 -8.77 14.87
C SER A 130 4.44 -8.16 15.99
N ASP A 131 3.17 -8.54 16.08
CA ASP A 131 2.28 -8.14 17.17
C ASP A 131 2.06 -9.25 18.22
N TYR A 132 2.77 -10.38 18.06
CA TYR A 132 2.77 -11.55 18.95
C TYR A 132 1.38 -12.18 19.17
N ARG A 133 0.40 -11.87 18.31
CA ARG A 133 -0.93 -12.49 18.38
C ARG A 133 -0.88 -13.91 17.85
N THR A 134 -1.56 -14.82 18.53
CA THR A 134 -1.71 -16.22 18.12
C THR A 134 -3.18 -16.54 17.91
N TYR A 135 -3.48 -17.27 16.84
CA TYR A 135 -4.86 -17.58 16.46
C TYR A 135 -5.09 -19.09 16.45
N ALA A 136 -6.07 -19.56 17.22
CA ALA A 136 -6.45 -20.95 17.21
C ALA A 136 -7.14 -21.29 15.87
N LYS A 137 -6.63 -22.33 15.19
CA LYS A 137 -7.21 -22.88 13.95
C LYS A 137 -7.56 -24.36 14.13
N THR A 138 -8.68 -24.63 14.79
CA THR A 138 -9.18 -26.00 15.03
C THR A 138 -9.82 -26.58 13.77
N GLY A 139 -9.65 -27.88 13.54
CA GLY A 139 -10.31 -28.58 12.42
C GLY A 139 -9.67 -28.34 11.05
N VAL A 140 -8.41 -27.90 11.02
CA VAL A 140 -7.66 -27.71 9.78
C VAL A 140 -7.28 -29.06 9.16
N VAL A 141 -7.55 -29.20 7.87
CA VAL A 141 -7.13 -30.33 7.04
C VAL A 141 -6.19 -29.82 5.96
N ARG A 142 -4.99 -30.42 5.88
CA ARG A 142 -4.01 -30.15 4.82
C ARG A 142 -3.78 -31.41 4.00
N GLN A 143 -3.88 -31.29 2.69
CA GLN A 143 -3.66 -32.39 1.75
C GLN A 143 -2.58 -32.01 0.75
N ARG A 144 -1.84 -33.02 0.28
CA ARG A 144 -0.82 -32.88 -0.76
C ARG A 144 -1.05 -34.00 -1.75
N GLN A 145 -1.45 -33.65 -2.96
CA GLN A 145 -1.72 -34.59 -4.02
C GLN A 145 -0.61 -34.50 -5.06
N VAL A 146 0.09 -35.60 -5.30
CA VAL A 146 1.02 -35.69 -6.42
C VAL A 146 0.21 -35.76 -7.71
N LEU A 147 0.62 -34.97 -8.70
CA LEU A 147 0.06 -34.92 -10.03
C LEU A 147 1.09 -35.50 -11.02
N ASP A 148 0.66 -35.79 -12.25
CA ASP A 148 1.56 -36.32 -13.29
C ASP A 148 2.67 -35.31 -13.65
N ASP A 149 2.39 -34.01 -13.55
CA ASP A 149 3.28 -32.91 -13.90
C ASP A 149 3.68 -32.04 -12.70
N GLY A 150 3.41 -32.49 -11.47
CA GLY A 150 3.75 -31.72 -10.27
C GLY A 150 3.01 -32.11 -8.99
N VAL A 151 2.49 -31.12 -8.26
CA VAL A 151 1.86 -31.31 -6.95
C VAL A 151 0.82 -30.22 -6.63
N GLU A 152 -0.29 -30.62 -6.03
CA GLU A 152 -1.27 -29.70 -5.44
C GLU A 152 -1.21 -29.74 -3.91
N PHE A 153 -1.13 -28.56 -3.29
CA PHE A 153 -1.35 -28.35 -1.87
C PHE A 153 -2.76 -27.82 -1.64
N SER A 154 -3.50 -28.44 -0.71
CA SER A 154 -4.87 -28.07 -0.38
C SER A 154 -5.03 -27.81 1.11
N TYR A 155 -5.76 -26.74 1.45
CA TYR A 155 -6.07 -26.33 2.81
C TYR A 155 -7.58 -26.14 3.00
N ARG A 156 -8.12 -26.75 4.06
CA ARG A 156 -9.53 -26.62 4.43
C ARG A 156 -9.70 -26.42 5.93
N ARG A 157 -10.60 -25.50 6.29
CA ARG A 157 -11.09 -25.32 7.67
C ARG A 157 -12.56 -24.89 7.62
N GLY A 158 -13.47 -25.74 8.10
CA GLY A 158 -14.90 -25.49 7.90
C GLY A 158 -15.23 -25.31 6.41
N GLU A 159 -15.85 -24.17 6.07
CA GLU A 159 -16.17 -23.76 4.70
C GLU A 159 -14.99 -23.12 3.94
N TRP A 160 -13.94 -22.70 4.65
CA TRP A 160 -12.76 -22.11 4.03
C TRP A 160 -11.97 -23.15 3.24
N ARG A 161 -11.60 -22.80 2.01
CA ARG A 161 -10.91 -23.68 1.04
C ARG A 161 -9.90 -22.86 0.24
N SER A 162 -8.66 -23.32 0.17
CA SER A 162 -7.63 -22.73 -0.68
C SER A 162 -6.73 -23.84 -1.22
N SER A 163 -6.20 -23.65 -2.42
CA SER A 163 -5.21 -24.55 -2.99
C SER A 163 -4.09 -23.79 -3.69
N THR A 164 -2.94 -24.44 -3.81
CA THR A 164 -1.79 -23.99 -4.60
C THR A 164 -1.32 -25.17 -5.42
N THR A 165 -1.33 -25.03 -6.74
CA THR A 165 -0.88 -26.08 -7.66
C THR A 165 0.47 -25.68 -8.24
N VAL A 166 1.45 -26.57 -8.13
CA VAL A 166 2.77 -26.44 -8.75
C VAL A 166 2.85 -27.44 -9.90
N THR A 167 3.13 -26.96 -11.10
CA THR A 167 3.36 -27.80 -12.29
C THR A 167 4.69 -27.46 -12.95
N SER A 168 5.21 -28.38 -13.74
CA SER A 168 6.46 -28.17 -14.48
C SER A 168 6.47 -28.77 -15.87
N GLU A 169 7.31 -28.20 -16.72
CA GLU A 169 7.65 -28.71 -18.05
C GLU A 169 9.18 -28.73 -18.20
N PRO A 170 9.81 -29.91 -18.37
CA PRO A 170 9.22 -31.25 -18.34
C PRO A 170 8.63 -31.64 -16.97
N ALA A 171 7.77 -32.67 -16.96
CA ALA A 171 7.25 -33.27 -15.73
C ALA A 171 8.40 -33.80 -14.85
N PRO A 172 8.26 -33.79 -13.51
CA PRO A 172 9.29 -34.33 -12.63
C PRO A 172 9.42 -35.85 -12.77
N ASP A 173 10.64 -36.37 -12.68
CA ASP A 173 10.91 -37.82 -12.61
C ASP A 173 10.27 -38.45 -11.36
N GLY A 174 10.09 -37.63 -10.32
CA GLY A 174 9.43 -38.04 -9.10
C GLY A 174 9.17 -36.87 -8.14
N VAL A 175 8.21 -37.09 -7.25
CA VAL A 175 7.90 -36.18 -6.14
C VAL A 175 8.14 -36.91 -4.83
N GLU A 176 9.17 -36.47 -4.10
CA GLU A 176 9.58 -37.06 -2.83
C GLU A 176 8.87 -36.36 -1.65
N GLU A 177 8.45 -37.15 -0.66
CA GLU A 177 8.03 -36.60 0.62
C GLU A 177 9.24 -36.09 1.39
N THR A 178 9.15 -34.87 1.90
CA THR A 178 10.08 -34.41 2.92
C THR A 178 9.56 -34.83 4.29
N GLY A 179 10.41 -34.92 5.32
CA GLY A 179 9.95 -35.15 6.70
C GLY A 179 9.04 -34.04 7.27
N THR A 180 8.64 -33.06 6.45
CA THR A 180 7.71 -31.97 6.76
C THR A 180 6.52 -31.98 5.79
N GLY A 181 5.67 -30.95 5.83
CA GLY A 181 4.57 -30.78 4.86
C GLY A 181 5.01 -30.57 3.41
N ALA A 182 6.31 -30.32 3.17
CA ALA A 182 6.86 -29.97 1.88
C ALA A 182 7.01 -31.18 0.95
N ARG A 183 7.11 -30.90 -0.35
CA ARG A 183 7.30 -31.87 -1.43
C ARG A 183 8.50 -31.46 -2.28
N ARG A 184 9.33 -32.43 -2.62
CA ARG A 184 10.54 -32.22 -3.43
C ARG A 184 10.31 -32.82 -4.81
N LEU A 185 10.17 -31.95 -5.81
CA LEU A 185 10.08 -32.33 -7.22
C LEU A 185 11.51 -32.51 -7.76
N VAL A 186 11.75 -33.56 -8.53
CA VAL A 186 13.08 -34.00 -8.96
C VAL A 186 13.15 -34.20 -10.46
N TRP A 187 14.24 -33.77 -11.08
CA TRP A 187 14.58 -34.02 -12.48
C TRP A 187 16.02 -34.48 -12.63
N THR A 188 16.25 -35.40 -13.55
CA THR A 188 17.54 -35.89 -14.00
C THR A 188 17.74 -35.39 -15.41
N LEU A 189 18.59 -34.37 -15.56
CA LEU A 189 18.81 -33.71 -16.84
C LEU A 189 20.12 -34.21 -17.46
N ASP A 190 20.03 -34.78 -18.64
CA ASP A 190 21.19 -35.14 -19.45
C ASP A 190 21.57 -33.95 -20.34
N LEU A 191 22.80 -33.45 -20.15
CA LEU A 191 23.35 -32.33 -20.89
C LEU A 191 24.41 -32.83 -21.86
N GLU A 192 24.25 -32.50 -23.14
CA GLU A 192 25.30 -32.67 -24.14
C GLU A 192 26.57 -31.85 -23.79
N PRO A 193 27.74 -32.16 -24.39
CA PRO A 193 28.93 -31.32 -24.29
C PRO A 193 28.61 -29.85 -24.59
N HIS A 194 28.82 -28.97 -23.61
CA HIS A 194 28.43 -27.55 -23.67
C HIS A 194 26.95 -27.27 -23.99
N GLY A 195 26.09 -28.28 -23.85
CA GLY A 195 24.66 -28.19 -24.08
C GLY A 195 23.90 -27.58 -22.90
N SER A 196 22.61 -27.37 -23.10
CA SER A 196 21.70 -26.84 -22.08
C SER A 196 20.37 -27.58 -22.04
N ALA A 197 19.77 -27.62 -20.86
CA ALA A 197 18.38 -28.03 -20.65
C ALA A 197 17.60 -26.90 -19.96
N GLU A 198 16.30 -26.85 -20.21
CA GLU A 198 15.39 -25.87 -19.61
C GLU A 198 14.29 -26.58 -18.82
N LEU A 199 13.96 -25.98 -17.68
CA LEU A 199 12.87 -26.38 -16.81
C LEU A 199 11.98 -25.15 -16.58
N SER A 200 10.71 -25.25 -16.94
CA SER A 200 9.69 -24.24 -16.62
C SER A 200 8.87 -24.73 -15.44
N LEU A 201 8.73 -23.91 -14.39
CA LEU A 201 7.86 -24.18 -13.26
C LEU A 201 6.77 -23.12 -13.16
N ARG A 202 5.57 -23.54 -12.79
CA ARG A 202 4.39 -22.69 -12.70
C ARG A 202 3.67 -22.97 -11.40
N VAL A 203 3.28 -21.91 -10.69
CA VAL A 203 2.52 -21.96 -9.46
C VAL A 203 1.22 -21.21 -9.68
N ALA A 204 0.10 -21.91 -9.48
CA ALA A 204 -1.25 -21.37 -9.54
C ALA A 204 -1.82 -21.29 -8.12
N ALA A 205 -2.06 -20.07 -7.63
CA ALA A 205 -2.66 -19.83 -6.31
C ALA A 205 -4.17 -19.64 -6.44
N ARG A 206 -4.95 -20.51 -5.79
CA ARG A 206 -6.41 -20.43 -5.73
C ARG A 206 -6.86 -20.08 -4.31
N PRO A 207 -7.05 -18.77 -4.00
CA PRO A 207 -7.55 -18.36 -2.70
C PRO A 207 -9.02 -18.75 -2.51
N HIS A 208 -9.50 -18.69 -1.26
CA HIS A 208 -10.90 -18.91 -0.96
C HIS A 208 -11.81 -17.93 -1.71
N GLY A 209 -12.94 -18.44 -2.22
CA GLY A 209 -13.92 -17.63 -2.96
C GLY A 209 -13.45 -17.15 -4.33
N ALA A 210 -12.33 -17.66 -4.87
CA ALA A 210 -11.92 -17.37 -6.24
C ALA A 210 -12.95 -17.90 -7.25
N ALA A 211 -13.56 -17.00 -8.02
CA ALA A 211 -14.59 -17.32 -9.01
C ALA A 211 -14.03 -17.92 -10.31
N ARG A 212 -12.76 -17.65 -10.63
CA ARG A 212 -12.07 -18.10 -11.84
C ARG A 212 -10.72 -18.72 -11.46
N GLU A 213 -10.27 -19.67 -12.27
CA GLU A 213 -8.89 -20.16 -12.19
C GLU A 213 -7.91 -19.04 -12.56
N PRO A 214 -6.74 -18.97 -11.91
CA PRO A 214 -5.71 -18.01 -12.28
C PRO A 214 -5.22 -18.29 -13.70
N ARG A 215 -5.05 -17.23 -14.49
CA ARG A 215 -4.42 -17.32 -15.81
C ARG A 215 -2.91 -17.30 -15.61
N VAL A 216 -2.28 -18.47 -15.67
CA VAL A 216 -0.84 -18.61 -15.45
C VAL A 216 -0.09 -18.33 -16.77
N PRO A 217 0.84 -17.36 -16.80
CA PRO A 217 1.70 -17.13 -17.95
C PRO A 217 2.55 -18.36 -18.30
N LEU A 218 2.94 -18.49 -19.57
CA LEU A 218 3.75 -19.64 -20.00
C LEU A 218 5.20 -19.57 -19.49
N SER A 219 5.74 -18.36 -19.33
CA SER A 219 7.12 -18.11 -18.92
C SER A 219 7.24 -16.77 -18.18
N PRO A 220 8.35 -16.53 -17.45
CA PRO A 220 8.64 -15.22 -16.87
C PRO A 220 8.71 -14.09 -17.91
N ALA A 221 9.20 -14.37 -19.11
CA ALA A 221 9.23 -13.40 -20.20
C ALA A 221 7.82 -12.96 -20.62
N ALA A 222 6.87 -13.88 -20.72
CA ALA A 222 5.47 -13.56 -21.03
C ALA A 222 4.80 -12.73 -19.92
N ALA A 223 5.09 -13.03 -18.64
CA ALA A 223 4.62 -12.22 -17.51
C ALA A 223 5.21 -10.81 -17.55
N THR A 224 6.51 -10.70 -17.87
CA THR A 224 7.22 -9.42 -17.98
C THR A 224 6.68 -8.57 -19.15
N GLU A 225 6.38 -9.19 -20.29
CA GLU A 225 5.79 -8.49 -21.44
C GLU A 225 4.41 -7.91 -21.10
N GLN A 226 3.56 -8.70 -20.43
CA GLN A 226 2.25 -8.22 -19.95
C GLN A 226 2.40 -7.05 -18.97
N LEU A 227 3.40 -7.12 -18.10
CA LEU A 227 3.69 -6.04 -17.15
C LEU A 227 4.13 -4.76 -17.85
N LEU A 228 5.10 -4.84 -18.75
CA LEU A 228 5.61 -3.68 -19.50
C LEU A 228 4.51 -3.04 -20.36
N ALA A 229 3.62 -3.85 -20.94
CA ALA A 229 2.46 -3.35 -21.68
C ALA A 229 1.51 -2.58 -20.76
N LEU A 230 1.20 -3.13 -19.58
CA LEU A 230 0.36 -2.48 -18.57
C LEU A 230 0.97 -1.16 -18.09
N GLU A 231 2.26 -1.14 -17.78
CA GLU A 231 2.97 0.08 -17.35
C GLU A 231 3.02 1.13 -18.47
N GLY A 232 3.25 0.72 -19.71
CA GLY A 232 3.25 1.60 -20.87
C GLY A 232 1.89 2.25 -21.11
N GLU A 233 0.81 1.47 -21.06
CA GLU A 233 -0.57 1.98 -21.12
C GLU A 233 -0.84 2.95 -19.96
N PHE A 234 -0.43 2.57 -18.75
CA PHE A 234 -0.63 3.37 -17.55
C PHE A 234 0.22 4.64 -17.51
N ALA A 235 1.30 4.76 -18.30
CA ALA A 235 2.09 5.99 -18.42
C ALA A 235 1.70 6.85 -19.64
N GLN A 236 0.92 6.30 -20.58
CA GLN A 236 0.56 6.97 -21.83
C GLN A 236 -0.18 8.31 -21.64
N GLY A 237 0.31 9.37 -22.28
CA GLY A 237 -0.36 10.67 -22.30
C GLY A 237 -0.20 11.50 -21.01
N VAL A 238 0.66 11.11 -20.07
CA VAL A 238 1.06 12.00 -18.96
C VAL A 238 2.09 13.01 -19.48
N PRO A 239 1.85 14.32 -19.33
CA PRO A 239 2.84 15.33 -19.68
C PRO A 239 3.89 15.42 -18.56
N PHE A 240 5.05 14.80 -18.78
CA PHE A 240 6.18 14.91 -17.86
C PHE A 240 6.90 16.27 -18.00
N PRO A 241 7.43 16.84 -16.90
CA PRO A 241 8.19 18.08 -16.95
C PRO A 241 9.50 17.88 -17.72
N THR A 242 9.87 18.85 -18.57
CA THR A 242 11.16 18.83 -19.28
C THR A 242 12.25 19.61 -18.55
N GLY A 243 11.89 20.62 -17.75
CA GLY A 243 12.81 21.42 -16.94
C GLY A 243 13.29 20.74 -15.66
N TRP A 244 12.69 19.61 -15.28
CA TRP A 244 13.03 18.86 -14.07
C TRP A 244 13.04 17.34 -14.31
N PRO A 245 14.12 16.79 -14.89
CA PRO A 245 14.22 15.38 -15.26
C PRO A 245 14.05 14.41 -14.08
N GLU A 246 14.51 14.76 -12.89
CA GLU A 246 14.42 13.93 -11.69
C GLU A 246 12.96 13.79 -11.23
N LEU A 247 12.16 14.86 -11.30
CA LEU A 247 10.72 14.80 -11.04
C LEU A 247 10.02 13.99 -12.13
N ALA A 248 10.39 14.13 -13.40
CA ALA A 248 9.85 13.31 -14.48
C ALA A 248 10.12 11.80 -14.24
N ALA A 249 11.34 11.45 -13.84
CA ALA A 249 11.71 10.07 -13.51
C ALA A 249 10.92 9.53 -12.32
N ALA A 250 10.74 10.34 -11.26
CA ALA A 250 9.93 9.97 -10.10
C ALA A 250 8.45 9.77 -10.47
N CYS A 251 7.89 10.64 -11.32
CA CYS A 251 6.51 10.49 -11.83
C CYS A 251 6.36 9.21 -12.68
N ALA A 252 7.31 8.92 -13.57
CA ALA A 252 7.29 7.72 -14.39
C ALA A 252 7.37 6.44 -13.52
N ARG A 253 8.26 6.43 -12.53
CA ARG A 253 8.38 5.34 -11.55
C ARG A 253 7.09 5.16 -10.76
N GLY A 254 6.50 6.27 -10.28
CA GLY A 254 5.23 6.27 -9.54
C GLY A 254 4.07 5.69 -10.36
N LEU A 255 3.98 6.05 -11.64
CA LEU A 255 2.97 5.48 -12.55
C LEU A 255 3.16 3.98 -12.78
N SER A 256 4.40 3.51 -12.96
CA SER A 256 4.73 2.08 -13.03
C SER A 256 4.28 1.36 -11.76
N ASP A 257 4.62 1.88 -10.57
CA ASP A 257 4.24 1.27 -9.30
C ASP A 257 2.70 1.28 -9.07
N LEU A 258 2.00 2.33 -9.53
CA LEU A 258 0.53 2.35 -9.50
C LEU A 258 -0.11 1.35 -10.47
N ALA A 259 0.50 1.13 -11.63
CA ALA A 259 0.00 0.19 -12.63
C ALA A 259 -0.03 -1.24 -12.06
N VAL A 260 1.01 -1.62 -11.32
CA VAL A 260 1.12 -2.96 -10.73
C VAL A 260 0.31 -3.13 -9.45
N LEU A 261 0.00 -2.04 -8.73
CA LEU A 261 -0.79 -2.04 -7.48
C LEU A 261 -2.31 -1.94 -7.72
N GLN A 262 -2.82 -2.56 -8.79
CA GLN A 262 -4.26 -2.56 -9.11
C GLN A 262 -4.95 -3.87 -8.71
N ILE A 263 -5.78 -3.83 -7.68
CA ILE A 263 -6.51 -5.00 -7.17
C ILE A 263 -7.97 -5.03 -7.66
N PRO A 264 -8.56 -6.23 -7.79
CA PRO A 264 -9.98 -6.34 -8.11
C PRO A 264 -10.85 -5.80 -6.97
N ALA A 265 -11.90 -5.06 -7.34
CA ALA A 265 -12.98 -4.61 -6.48
C ALA A 265 -14.32 -4.77 -7.20
N THR A 266 -15.42 -4.59 -6.48
CA THR A 266 -16.78 -4.71 -7.03
C THR A 266 -17.54 -3.42 -6.78
N GLY A 267 -18.20 -2.90 -7.81
CA GLY A 267 -19.06 -1.72 -7.68
C GLY A 267 -20.48 -2.06 -7.20
N PRO A 268 -21.34 -1.05 -6.99
CA PRO A 268 -22.66 -1.25 -6.40
C PRO A 268 -23.59 -2.13 -7.25
N ASP A 269 -23.38 -2.17 -8.56
CA ASP A 269 -24.18 -2.95 -9.51
C ASP A 269 -23.52 -4.30 -9.85
N GLY A 270 -22.47 -4.68 -9.11
CA GLY A 270 -21.73 -5.93 -9.33
C GLY A 270 -20.65 -5.83 -10.42
N GLU A 271 -20.37 -4.64 -10.94
CA GLU A 271 -19.35 -4.48 -11.97
C GLU A 271 -17.93 -4.77 -11.43
N GLU A 272 -17.09 -5.40 -12.26
CA GLU A 272 -15.68 -5.66 -11.93
C GLU A 272 -14.87 -4.36 -12.10
N LEU A 273 -14.24 -3.91 -11.02
CA LEU A 273 -13.41 -2.70 -10.96
C LEU A 273 -11.97 -3.07 -10.63
N ARG A 274 -11.03 -2.18 -10.99
CA ARG A 274 -9.65 -2.24 -10.51
C ARG A 274 -9.33 -0.94 -9.79
N VAL A 275 -8.85 -1.07 -8.56
CA VAL A 275 -8.57 0.07 -7.67
C VAL A 275 -7.14 -0.02 -7.13
N PRO A 276 -6.52 1.12 -6.78
CA PRO A 276 -5.23 1.11 -6.10
C PRO A 276 -5.34 0.35 -4.77
N ALA A 277 -4.48 -0.64 -4.57
CA ALA A 277 -4.22 -1.20 -3.25
C ALA A 277 -3.34 -0.26 -2.43
N ALA A 278 -3.35 -0.37 -1.11
CA ALA A 278 -2.49 0.47 -0.27
C ALA A 278 -1.00 0.18 -0.48
N GLY A 279 -0.53 -1.03 -0.20
CA GLY A 279 0.90 -1.29 -0.34
C GLY A 279 1.36 -2.68 0.04
N VAL A 280 2.52 -3.07 -0.46
CA VAL A 280 3.14 -4.38 -0.23
C VAL A 280 4.32 -4.26 0.74
N PRO A 281 4.48 -5.18 1.71
CA PRO A 281 3.84 -6.51 1.74
C PRO A 281 2.60 -6.66 2.65
N TRP A 282 2.18 -5.62 3.38
CA TRP A 282 1.21 -5.79 4.48
C TRP A 282 -0.23 -5.32 4.18
N PHE A 283 -0.40 -4.53 3.12
CA PHE A 283 -1.63 -3.80 2.83
C PHE A 283 -2.05 -3.96 1.36
N LEU A 284 -1.78 -5.12 0.75
CA LEU A 284 -2.24 -5.41 -0.63
C LEU A 284 -3.74 -5.74 -0.64
N THR A 285 -4.54 -4.73 -0.30
CA THR A 285 -6.00 -4.79 -0.28
C THR A 285 -6.59 -3.37 -0.43
N LEU A 286 -7.91 -3.29 -0.50
CA LEU A 286 -8.64 -2.02 -0.52
C LEU A 286 -8.59 -1.37 0.86
N LEU A 287 -7.75 -0.35 1.01
CA LEU A 287 -7.82 0.62 2.11
C LEU A 287 -8.47 1.89 1.56
N GLY A 288 -9.61 2.29 2.14
CA GLY A 288 -10.43 3.36 1.60
C GLY A 288 -9.69 4.68 1.52
N ARG A 289 -9.08 5.11 2.63
CA ARG A 289 -8.28 6.34 2.67
C ARG A 289 -7.14 6.34 1.66
N ASP A 290 -6.40 5.25 1.56
CA ASP A 290 -5.23 5.14 0.68
C ASP A 290 -5.64 5.21 -0.78
N ALA A 291 -6.70 4.50 -1.18
CA ALA A 291 -7.26 4.57 -2.52
C ALA A 291 -7.80 5.97 -2.84
N LEU A 292 -8.43 6.65 -1.88
CA LEU A 292 -8.96 8.01 -2.04
C LEU A 292 -7.85 9.04 -2.26
N LEU A 293 -6.82 9.05 -1.40
CA LEU A 293 -5.69 9.98 -1.51
C LEU A 293 -4.85 9.71 -2.77
N THR A 294 -4.58 8.45 -3.07
CA THR A 294 -3.94 8.04 -4.33
C THR A 294 -4.71 8.57 -5.54
N SER A 295 -6.02 8.34 -5.57
CA SER A 295 -6.87 8.82 -6.66
C SER A 295 -6.89 10.34 -6.76
N LEU A 296 -6.86 11.07 -5.64
CA LEU A 296 -6.79 12.53 -5.61
C LEU A 296 -5.48 13.05 -6.21
N PHE A 297 -4.34 12.49 -5.80
CA PHE A 297 -3.01 12.89 -6.31
C PHE A 297 -2.85 12.60 -7.80
N ALA A 298 -3.37 11.45 -8.25
CA ALA A 298 -3.28 11.04 -9.63
C ALA A 298 -4.37 11.68 -10.51
N LEU A 299 -5.43 12.27 -9.93
CA LEU A 299 -6.62 12.76 -10.63
C LEU A 299 -6.32 13.61 -11.88
N PRO A 300 -5.34 14.55 -11.86
CA PRO A 300 -5.05 15.37 -13.03
C PRO A 300 -4.52 14.59 -14.24
N TYR A 301 -4.00 13.39 -14.02
CA TYR A 301 -3.29 12.58 -15.01
C TYR A 301 -3.99 11.24 -15.28
N ARG A 302 -4.67 10.67 -14.27
CA ARG A 302 -5.28 9.33 -14.26
C ARG A 302 -6.66 9.35 -13.60
N PRO A 303 -7.65 10.04 -14.19
CA PRO A 303 -8.99 10.16 -13.61
C PRO A 303 -9.73 8.82 -13.49
N HIS A 304 -9.34 7.80 -14.26
CA HIS A 304 -9.96 6.47 -14.18
C HIS A 304 -9.76 5.80 -12.80
N LEU A 305 -8.68 6.12 -12.07
CA LEU A 305 -8.49 5.61 -10.70
C LEU A 305 -9.59 6.08 -9.76
N ALA A 306 -9.95 7.36 -9.86
CA ALA A 306 -11.07 7.92 -9.12
C ALA A 306 -12.40 7.31 -9.57
N ALA A 307 -12.57 7.14 -10.89
CA ALA A 307 -13.78 6.56 -11.46
C ALA A 307 -14.02 5.09 -11.04
N ALA A 308 -12.97 4.34 -10.70
CA ALA A 308 -13.08 3.00 -10.14
C ALA A 308 -13.19 3.02 -8.60
N THR A 309 -12.42 3.87 -7.93
CA THR A 309 -12.38 3.95 -6.45
C THR A 309 -13.72 4.36 -5.85
N LEU A 310 -14.38 5.36 -6.44
CA LEU A 310 -15.67 5.87 -5.96
C LEU A 310 -16.76 4.77 -5.91
N PRO A 311 -17.10 4.07 -7.00
CA PRO A 311 -18.08 2.99 -6.94
C PRO A 311 -17.62 1.81 -6.07
N ALA A 312 -16.35 1.44 -6.05
CA ALA A 312 -15.85 0.38 -5.17
C ALA A 312 -16.08 0.68 -3.68
N LEU A 313 -15.85 1.93 -3.25
CA LEU A 313 -16.10 2.36 -1.87
C LEU A 313 -17.59 2.55 -1.59
N ALA A 314 -18.38 3.01 -2.56
CA ALA A 314 -19.84 3.06 -2.44
C ALA A 314 -20.45 1.66 -2.21
N ALA A 315 -19.93 0.63 -2.88
CA ALA A 315 -20.37 -0.76 -2.72
C ALA A 315 -20.06 -1.36 -1.34
N THR A 316 -19.12 -0.76 -0.61
CA THR A 316 -18.71 -1.17 0.73
C THR A 316 -19.14 -0.19 1.82
N GLN A 317 -19.88 0.87 1.47
CA GLN A 317 -20.42 1.83 2.43
C GLN A 317 -21.36 1.12 3.41
N ALA A 318 -21.23 1.41 4.70
CA ALA A 318 -22.10 0.84 5.72
C ALA A 318 -23.54 1.36 5.54
N THR A 319 -24.51 0.44 5.46
CA THR A 319 -25.94 0.76 5.36
C THR A 319 -26.67 0.64 6.69
N GLU A 320 -26.18 -0.22 7.58
CA GLU A 320 -26.76 -0.49 8.90
C GLU A 320 -25.66 -0.70 9.97
N PRO A 321 -25.97 -0.48 11.26
CA PRO A 321 -25.07 -0.87 12.34
C PRO A 321 -24.82 -2.39 12.31
N GLY A 322 -23.58 -2.81 12.57
CA GLY A 322 -23.21 -4.23 12.62
C GLY A 322 -22.90 -4.87 11.26
N ALA A 323 -23.01 -4.15 10.13
CA ALA A 323 -22.56 -4.60 8.81
C ALA A 323 -21.04 -4.93 8.74
N GLY A 324 -20.29 -4.50 9.75
CA GLY A 324 -18.88 -4.78 9.99
C GLY A 324 -18.44 -4.16 11.32
N ALA A 325 -17.17 -4.36 11.69
CA ALA A 325 -16.63 -3.77 12.92
C ALA A 325 -16.56 -2.24 12.79
N VAL A 326 -17.09 -1.54 13.80
CA VAL A 326 -17.22 -0.06 13.86
C VAL A 326 -18.14 0.52 12.76
N ALA A 327 -18.99 -0.31 12.13
CA ALA A 327 -19.90 0.13 11.09
C ALA A 327 -20.97 1.08 11.64
N GLN A 328 -21.19 2.19 10.93
CA GLN A 328 -22.25 3.16 11.18
C GLN A 328 -22.86 3.55 9.82
N PRO A 329 -24.19 3.67 9.70
CA PRO A 329 -24.83 4.07 8.45
C PRO A 329 -24.17 5.28 7.79
N GLY A 330 -23.87 5.18 6.49
CA GLY A 330 -23.21 6.20 5.68
C GLY A 330 -21.68 6.20 5.74
N LYS A 331 -21.06 5.47 6.68
CA LYS A 331 -19.60 5.45 6.86
C LYS A 331 -18.90 4.68 5.73
N ILE A 332 -17.79 5.22 5.22
CA ILE A 332 -16.93 4.56 4.24
C ILE A 332 -15.90 3.68 4.97
N VAL A 333 -15.59 2.52 4.37
CA VAL A 333 -14.71 1.51 4.96
C VAL A 333 -13.28 2.02 5.12
N HIS A 334 -12.62 1.64 6.23
CA HIS A 334 -11.19 1.79 6.41
C HIS A 334 -10.44 0.76 5.55
N GLU A 335 -10.72 -0.53 5.75
CA GLU A 335 -10.14 -1.61 4.95
C GLU A 335 -11.08 -2.80 4.80
N VAL A 336 -10.90 -3.54 3.69
CA VAL A 336 -11.59 -4.80 3.39
C VAL A 336 -10.54 -5.90 3.27
N ARG A 337 -10.62 -6.95 4.09
CA ARG A 337 -9.72 -8.11 4.02
C ARG A 337 -10.46 -9.35 3.62
N HIS A 338 -9.76 -10.22 2.90
CA HIS A 338 -10.32 -11.46 2.37
C HIS A 338 -9.69 -12.69 3.00
N GLY A 339 -8.67 -12.54 3.85
CA GLY A 339 -7.99 -13.64 4.55
C GLY A 339 -8.87 -14.47 5.48
N GLU A 340 -8.35 -15.63 5.85
CA GLU A 340 -9.04 -16.64 6.66
C GLU A 340 -9.46 -16.08 8.02
N LEU A 341 -8.60 -15.31 8.68
CA LEU A 341 -8.90 -14.78 10.01
C LEU A 341 -10.02 -13.75 9.96
N ALA A 342 -10.08 -12.96 8.88
CA ALA A 342 -11.16 -12.00 8.67
C ALA A 342 -12.48 -12.71 8.37
N HIS A 343 -12.46 -13.78 7.58
CA HIS A 343 -13.63 -14.60 7.27
C HIS A 343 -14.28 -15.22 8.52
N PHE A 344 -13.48 -15.71 9.47
CA PHE A 344 -13.98 -16.27 10.73
C PHE A 344 -14.16 -15.25 11.85
N GLY A 345 -14.01 -13.94 11.57
CA GLY A 345 -14.18 -12.88 12.56
C GLY A 345 -13.13 -12.90 13.69
N GLN A 346 -11.99 -13.56 13.49
CA GLN A 346 -10.88 -13.58 14.46
C GLN A 346 -10.08 -12.27 14.43
N VAL A 347 -10.19 -11.53 13.33
CA VAL A 347 -9.74 -10.13 13.22
C VAL A 347 -10.90 -9.29 12.64
N PRO A 348 -10.99 -8.00 12.96
CA PRO A 348 -12.14 -7.17 12.59
C PRO A 348 -12.15 -6.76 11.10
N TYR A 349 -11.11 -7.14 10.35
CA TYR A 349 -10.77 -6.53 9.07
C TYR A 349 -11.54 -7.02 7.85
N GLY A 350 -12.53 -7.91 7.99
CA GLY A 350 -13.37 -8.34 6.86
C GLY A 350 -14.04 -7.16 6.16
N ARG A 351 -14.73 -6.33 6.93
CA ARG A 351 -15.12 -4.95 6.59
C ARG A 351 -14.94 -4.09 7.84
N TYR A 352 -13.83 -3.37 7.89
CA TYR A 352 -13.50 -2.56 9.05
C TYR A 352 -13.75 -1.09 8.77
N TYR A 353 -14.53 -0.43 9.63
CA TYR A 353 -14.91 0.97 9.46
C TYR A 353 -14.22 1.89 10.48
N GLY A 354 -13.08 1.49 11.05
CA GLY A 354 -12.29 2.32 11.96
C GLY A 354 -11.54 3.46 11.26
N SER A 355 -12.25 4.29 10.49
CA SER A 355 -11.73 5.48 9.81
C SER A 355 -12.66 6.67 10.04
N VAL A 356 -12.12 7.80 10.48
CA VAL A 356 -12.86 9.07 10.60
C VAL A 356 -12.71 9.93 9.34
N ASP A 357 -11.69 9.66 8.53
CA ASP A 357 -11.25 10.47 7.39
C ASP A 357 -11.71 9.93 6.02
N ALA A 358 -11.95 8.63 5.85
CA ALA A 358 -12.36 8.06 4.57
C ALA A 358 -13.72 8.59 4.09
N THR A 359 -14.69 8.76 5.00
CA THR A 359 -16.02 9.27 4.64
C THR A 359 -16.00 10.70 4.07
N PRO A 360 -15.36 11.70 4.72
CA PRO A 360 -15.21 13.01 4.09
C PRO A 360 -14.32 12.96 2.83
N LEU A 361 -13.23 12.17 2.82
CA LEU A 361 -12.37 12.06 1.63
C LEU A 361 -13.10 11.47 0.41
N PHE A 362 -14.09 10.59 0.61
CA PHE A 362 -14.94 10.07 -0.47
C PHE A 362 -15.73 11.19 -1.14
N LEU A 363 -16.29 12.11 -0.36
CA LEU A 363 -17.00 13.29 -0.87
C LEU A 363 -16.05 14.28 -1.53
N VAL A 364 -14.85 14.47 -0.98
CA VAL A 364 -13.81 15.31 -1.58
C VAL A 364 -13.42 14.77 -2.95
N LEU A 365 -13.16 13.46 -3.08
CA LEU A 365 -12.82 12.85 -4.36
C LEU A 365 -13.97 12.94 -5.36
N LEU A 366 -15.23 12.72 -4.94
CA LEU A 366 -16.39 12.83 -5.82
C LEU A 366 -16.51 14.24 -6.41
N GLY A 367 -16.40 15.27 -5.56
CA GLY A 367 -16.45 16.66 -6.00
C GLY A 367 -15.25 17.03 -6.89
N ALA A 368 -14.04 16.65 -6.49
CA ALA A 368 -12.83 16.91 -7.26
C ALA A 368 -12.86 16.21 -8.63
N TYR A 369 -13.35 14.97 -8.70
CA TYR A 369 -13.50 14.24 -9.96
C TYR A 369 -14.45 14.97 -10.90
N THR A 370 -15.65 15.33 -10.44
CA THR A 370 -16.64 16.03 -11.26
C THR A 370 -16.14 17.39 -11.72
N GLU A 371 -15.47 18.15 -10.84
CA GLU A 371 -14.83 19.42 -11.19
C GLU A 371 -13.74 19.24 -12.25
N LYS A 372 -12.82 18.29 -12.05
CA LYS A 372 -11.65 18.12 -12.91
C LYS A 372 -12.01 17.58 -14.30
N THR A 373 -12.97 16.67 -14.36
CA THR A 373 -13.33 15.95 -15.60
C THR A 373 -14.51 16.57 -16.34
N GLY A 374 -15.36 17.33 -15.64
CA GLY A 374 -16.67 17.74 -16.14
C GLY A 374 -17.70 16.61 -16.22
N ASP A 375 -17.32 15.37 -15.87
CA ASP A 375 -18.21 14.22 -15.87
C ASP A 375 -19.06 14.18 -14.59
N VAL A 376 -20.36 14.41 -14.78
CA VAL A 376 -21.37 14.41 -13.72
C VAL A 376 -22.03 13.04 -13.52
N SER A 377 -21.70 12.02 -14.32
CA SER A 377 -22.35 10.72 -14.29
C SER A 377 -22.20 10.02 -12.93
N LEU A 378 -20.98 10.00 -12.38
CA LEU A 378 -20.72 9.43 -11.06
C LEU A 378 -21.38 10.24 -9.94
N ALA A 379 -21.37 11.57 -10.02
CA ALA A 379 -22.07 12.40 -9.04
C ALA A 379 -23.58 12.14 -9.01
N ARG A 380 -24.21 11.93 -10.17
CA ARG A 380 -25.63 11.52 -10.25
C ARG A 380 -25.85 10.11 -9.72
N ARG A 381 -25.01 9.15 -10.15
CA ARG A 381 -25.13 7.73 -9.77
C ARG A 381 -24.96 7.53 -8.26
N LEU A 382 -24.02 8.24 -7.65
CA LEU A 382 -23.64 8.08 -6.25
C LEU A 382 -24.29 9.10 -5.31
N GLU A 383 -25.35 9.81 -5.76
CA GLU A 383 -26.04 10.82 -4.95
C GLU A 383 -26.50 10.24 -3.59
N ALA A 384 -27.13 9.06 -3.60
CA ALA A 384 -27.61 8.41 -2.38
C ALA A 384 -26.46 8.09 -1.41
N ASN A 385 -25.35 7.58 -1.93
CA ASN A 385 -24.15 7.29 -1.14
C ASN A 385 -23.52 8.57 -0.56
N ALA A 386 -23.46 9.64 -1.36
CA ALA A 386 -22.93 10.94 -0.94
C ALA A 386 -23.80 11.57 0.17
N ARG A 387 -25.13 11.53 0.02
CA ARG A 387 -26.06 11.99 1.05
C ARG A 387 -25.95 11.15 2.33
N ALA A 388 -25.78 9.84 2.22
CA ALA A 388 -25.54 8.98 3.39
C ALA A 388 -24.21 9.31 4.09
N ALA A 389 -23.15 9.59 3.33
CA ALA A 389 -21.85 10.01 3.89
C ALA A 389 -21.95 11.35 4.64
N ILE A 390 -22.69 12.34 4.11
CA ILE A 390 -22.98 13.57 4.84
C ILE A 390 -23.83 13.28 6.09
N GLY A 391 -24.86 12.45 5.97
CA GLY A 391 -25.70 12.03 7.09
C GLY A 391 -24.87 11.43 8.23
N TRP A 392 -23.90 10.58 7.88
CA TRP A 392 -22.91 10.07 8.84
C TRP A 392 -22.12 11.21 9.48
N MET A 393 -21.54 12.13 8.71
CA MET A 393 -20.74 13.23 9.26
C MET A 393 -21.52 14.09 10.26
N LEU A 394 -22.78 14.40 9.95
CA LEU A 394 -23.66 15.22 10.79
C LEU A 394 -24.07 14.50 12.07
N ASP A 395 -24.53 13.26 11.96
CA ASP A 395 -25.07 12.49 13.08
C ASP A 395 -23.97 11.69 13.82
N HIS A 396 -23.65 10.48 13.33
CA HIS A 396 -22.73 9.54 13.97
C HIS A 396 -21.28 10.04 14.07
N GLY A 397 -20.84 10.83 13.09
CA GLY A 397 -19.52 11.44 13.02
C GLY A 397 -19.36 12.57 14.02
N GLY A 398 -20.46 13.21 14.46
CA GLY A 398 -20.46 14.16 15.57
C GLY A 398 -20.49 15.64 15.21
N LEU A 399 -20.57 16.03 13.92
CA LEU A 399 -20.60 17.46 13.57
C LEU A 399 -21.78 18.20 14.20
N THR A 400 -22.97 17.58 14.31
CA THR A 400 -24.12 18.22 14.95
C THR A 400 -24.06 18.13 16.47
N SER A 401 -23.68 16.99 17.03
CA SER A 401 -23.72 16.75 18.48
C SER A 401 -22.52 17.31 19.26
N ARG A 402 -21.36 17.45 18.60
CA ARG A 402 -20.08 17.88 19.20
C ARG A 402 -19.40 19.01 18.45
N GLY A 403 -19.89 19.38 17.27
CA GLY A 403 -19.26 20.42 16.43
C GLY A 403 -18.10 19.93 15.56
N TYR A 404 -17.60 18.71 15.80
CA TYR A 404 -16.42 18.13 15.14
C TYR A 404 -16.62 16.65 14.83
N LEU A 405 -15.92 16.15 13.81
CA LEU A 405 -15.78 14.72 13.60
C LEU A 405 -14.99 14.09 14.75
N VAL A 406 -15.53 13.02 15.31
CA VAL A 406 -14.99 12.33 16.47
C VAL A 406 -14.76 10.85 16.19
N TYR A 407 -13.69 10.29 16.77
CA TYR A 407 -13.50 8.85 16.83
C TYR A 407 -13.16 8.38 18.24
N ARG A 408 -13.21 7.07 18.43
CA ARG A 408 -12.79 6.39 19.66
C ARG A 408 -11.91 5.20 19.31
N ALA A 409 -10.97 4.87 20.19
CA ALA A 409 -10.23 3.62 20.08
C ALA A 409 -11.19 2.43 20.05
N ASP A 410 -10.92 1.47 19.17
CA ASP A 410 -11.72 0.26 19.00
C ASP A 410 -11.03 -0.96 19.62
N GLY A 411 -11.75 -1.70 20.46
CA GLY A 411 -11.23 -2.87 21.15
C GLY A 411 -11.01 -4.03 20.19
N GLY A 412 -9.76 -4.27 19.81
CA GLY A 412 -9.38 -5.30 18.82
C GLY A 412 -9.12 -4.76 17.41
N GLY A 413 -9.39 -3.46 17.19
CA GLY A 413 -9.08 -2.72 15.96
C GLY A 413 -8.03 -1.63 16.17
N LEU A 414 -8.24 -0.46 15.56
CA LEU A 414 -7.32 0.68 15.61
C LEU A 414 -7.56 1.56 16.84
N ALA A 415 -6.47 2.06 17.42
CA ALA A 415 -6.49 3.04 18.49
C ALA A 415 -6.79 4.46 17.96
N ASN A 416 -6.21 4.80 16.80
CA ASN A 416 -6.46 6.05 16.10
C ASN A 416 -7.12 5.75 14.76
N GLN A 417 -8.19 6.48 14.41
CA GLN A 417 -8.96 6.26 13.18
C GLN A 417 -8.67 7.30 12.09
N ASN A 418 -7.66 8.15 12.26
CA ASN A 418 -7.16 9.07 11.22
C ASN A 418 -5.89 8.50 10.55
N TRP A 419 -5.31 9.24 9.60
CA TRP A 419 -4.13 8.80 8.84
C TRP A 419 -2.93 8.39 9.70
N LYS A 420 -2.78 8.98 10.88
CA LYS A 420 -1.84 8.57 11.92
C LYS A 420 -2.44 7.47 12.80
N ASP A 421 -2.70 6.31 12.23
CA ASP A 421 -3.48 5.22 12.87
C ASP A 421 -2.73 4.39 13.92
N SER A 422 -1.41 4.57 14.06
CA SER A 422 -0.64 3.82 15.07
C SER A 422 -0.99 4.25 16.51
N PRO A 423 -0.98 3.35 17.51
CA PRO A 423 -1.48 3.62 18.87
C PRO A 423 -0.84 4.76 19.65
N GLY A 424 0.36 5.21 19.24
CA GLY A 424 1.08 6.29 19.90
C GLY A 424 0.98 7.63 19.18
N ALA A 425 0.35 7.70 18.00
CA ALA A 425 0.59 8.80 17.08
C ALA A 425 -0.06 10.13 17.48
N ILE A 426 -1.30 10.07 17.96
CA ILE A 426 -1.97 11.24 18.53
C ILE A 426 -1.57 11.33 20.00
N CYS A 427 -0.73 12.32 20.30
CA CYS A 427 -0.16 12.54 21.62
C CYS A 427 0.14 14.03 21.83
N SER A 428 0.18 14.47 23.08
CA SER A 428 0.65 15.79 23.49
C SER A 428 2.16 15.91 23.33
N ALA A 429 2.71 17.12 23.47
CA ALA A 429 4.14 17.40 23.28
C ALA A 429 5.04 16.55 24.19
N ASP A 430 4.57 16.21 25.40
CA ASP A 430 5.25 15.34 26.36
C ASP A 430 5.14 13.83 26.03
N GLY A 431 4.35 13.47 25.02
CA GLY A 431 4.08 12.11 24.58
C GLY A 431 2.92 11.41 25.29
N SER A 432 2.20 12.10 26.18
CA SER A 432 0.97 11.60 26.79
C SER A 432 -0.13 11.44 25.74
N ARG A 433 -1.01 10.46 25.93
CA ARG A 433 -2.05 10.11 24.95
C ARG A 433 -3.41 10.59 25.44
N PRO A 434 -4.26 11.15 24.57
CA PRO A 434 -5.62 11.50 24.95
C PRO A 434 -6.41 10.24 25.32
N SER A 435 -7.29 10.37 26.31
CA SER A 435 -8.21 9.30 26.71
C SER A 435 -9.61 9.58 26.16
N GLY A 436 -10.32 8.53 25.74
CA GLY A 436 -11.71 8.65 25.31
C GLY A 436 -11.86 9.11 23.85
N PRO A 437 -12.87 9.94 23.53
CA PRO A 437 -13.08 10.43 22.18
C PRO A 437 -12.01 11.44 21.76
N VAL A 438 -11.63 11.42 20.48
CA VAL A 438 -10.60 12.30 19.91
C VAL A 438 -11.15 13.00 18.68
N MET A 439 -10.88 14.29 18.57
CA MET A 439 -11.22 15.14 17.41
C MET A 439 -9.93 15.60 16.74
N ALA A 440 -9.40 14.75 15.84
CA ALA A 440 -8.15 15.05 15.14
C ALA A 440 -8.33 16.21 14.15
N ALA A 441 -7.36 17.12 14.10
CA ALA A 441 -7.44 18.34 13.30
C ALA A 441 -7.59 18.05 11.79
N GLY A 442 -6.74 17.16 11.25
CA GLY A 442 -6.77 16.83 9.81
C GLY A 442 -8.14 16.32 9.32
N ALA A 443 -8.86 15.56 10.14
CA ALA A 443 -10.20 15.08 9.81
C ALA A 443 -11.22 16.22 9.67
N GLN A 444 -11.05 17.31 10.43
CA GLN A 444 -11.92 18.49 10.35
C GLN A 444 -11.69 19.26 9.05
N GLY A 445 -10.42 19.34 8.62
CA GLY A 445 -10.08 19.87 7.30
C GLY A 445 -10.79 19.12 6.18
N TYR A 446 -10.74 17.79 6.20
CA TYR A 446 -11.46 16.96 5.24
C TYR A 446 -12.97 17.15 5.29
N ALA A 447 -13.55 17.25 6.49
CA ALA A 447 -14.98 17.50 6.67
C ALA A 447 -15.40 18.83 6.03
N TYR A 448 -14.62 19.88 6.22
CA TYR A 448 -14.88 21.18 5.61
C TYR A 448 -14.86 21.12 4.08
N ASP A 449 -13.83 20.53 3.47
CA ASP A 449 -13.74 20.42 2.01
C ASP A 449 -14.87 19.53 1.45
N ALA A 450 -15.18 18.43 2.15
CA ALA A 450 -16.30 17.55 1.82
C ALA A 450 -17.65 18.31 1.78
N LEU A 451 -17.92 19.12 2.81
CA LEU A 451 -19.15 19.92 2.88
C LEU A 451 -19.23 20.92 1.72
N ARG A 452 -18.14 21.64 1.44
CA ARG A 452 -18.10 22.63 0.35
C ARG A 452 -18.29 22.00 -1.03
N ARG A 453 -17.58 20.93 -1.32
CA ARG A 453 -17.66 20.22 -2.60
C ARG A 453 -19.03 19.57 -2.78
N THR A 454 -19.58 18.99 -1.73
CA THR A 454 -20.92 18.39 -1.78
C THR A 454 -22.01 19.45 -1.94
N ALA A 455 -21.85 20.64 -1.34
CA ALA A 455 -22.76 21.77 -1.58
C ALA A 455 -22.77 22.18 -3.06
N GLN A 456 -21.58 22.24 -3.69
CA GLN A 456 -21.48 22.51 -5.12
C GLN A 456 -22.19 21.44 -5.95
N LEU A 457 -21.95 20.15 -5.67
CA LEU A 457 -22.65 19.05 -6.35
C LEU A 457 -24.17 19.12 -6.17
N ALA A 458 -24.64 19.40 -4.96
CA ALA A 458 -26.06 19.54 -4.66
C ALA A 458 -26.70 20.66 -5.49
N ARG A 459 -26.02 21.80 -5.61
CA ARG A 459 -26.47 22.93 -6.40
C ARG A 459 -26.47 22.65 -7.90
N THR A 460 -25.34 22.16 -8.43
CA THR A 460 -25.11 22.13 -9.88
C THR A 460 -25.49 20.82 -10.55
N VAL A 461 -25.55 19.71 -9.80
CA VAL A 461 -25.81 18.37 -10.35
C VAL A 461 -27.14 17.79 -9.88
N TRP A 462 -27.45 17.91 -8.58
CA TRP A 462 -28.66 17.31 -7.98
C TRP A 462 -29.87 18.26 -7.96
N GLY A 463 -29.66 19.57 -8.16
CA GLY A 463 -30.72 20.57 -8.21
C GLY A 463 -31.36 20.87 -6.84
N ASP A 464 -30.59 20.72 -5.76
CA ASP A 464 -31.04 20.86 -4.37
C ASP A 464 -30.38 22.07 -3.70
N GLU A 465 -30.88 23.27 -4.00
CA GLU A 465 -30.33 24.55 -3.52
C GLU A 465 -30.43 24.67 -1.99
N VAL A 466 -31.48 24.12 -1.38
CA VAL A 466 -31.69 24.17 0.08
C VAL A 466 -30.63 23.33 0.78
N TYR A 467 -30.40 22.11 0.31
CA TYR A 467 -29.35 21.26 0.86
C TYR A 467 -27.97 21.88 0.65
N ALA A 468 -27.70 22.45 -0.54
CA ALA A 468 -26.45 23.16 -0.79
C ALA A 468 -26.19 24.29 0.22
N ALA A 469 -27.18 25.14 0.49
CA ALA A 469 -27.08 26.23 1.45
C ALA A 469 -26.84 25.73 2.88
N LEU A 470 -27.47 24.63 3.29
CA LEU A 470 -27.24 24.01 4.60
C LEU A 470 -25.80 23.50 4.76
N LEU A 471 -25.24 22.88 3.73
CA LEU A 471 -23.87 22.38 3.74
C LEU A 471 -22.85 23.52 3.74
N GLU A 472 -23.12 24.61 3.02
CA GLU A 472 -22.28 25.81 3.05
C GLU A 472 -22.28 26.47 4.43
N GLN A 473 -23.44 26.56 5.08
CA GLN A 473 -23.54 27.05 6.46
C GLN A 473 -22.74 26.15 7.41
N ALA A 474 -22.93 24.83 7.33
CA ALA A 474 -22.20 23.88 8.17
C ALA A 474 -20.68 23.96 7.98
N ALA A 475 -20.22 24.18 6.75
CA ALA A 475 -18.80 24.38 6.45
C ALA A 475 -18.28 25.69 7.06
N GLY A 476 -19.04 26.79 6.94
CA GLY A 476 -18.73 28.07 7.57
C GLY A 476 -18.63 27.96 9.08
N ASP A 477 -19.64 27.38 9.71
CA ASP A 477 -19.66 27.19 11.17
C ASP A 477 -18.52 26.29 11.65
N LEU A 478 -18.16 25.24 10.90
CA LEU A 478 -17.03 24.38 11.23
C LEU A 478 -15.70 25.15 11.19
N ARG A 479 -15.49 25.98 10.16
CA ARG A 479 -14.30 26.83 10.05
C ARG A 479 -14.17 27.79 11.23
N ASP A 480 -15.25 28.50 11.54
CA ASP A 480 -15.23 29.50 12.61
C ASP A 480 -15.02 28.85 13.98
N ARG A 481 -15.64 27.69 14.24
CA ARG A 481 -15.38 26.92 15.46
C ARG A 481 -13.94 26.42 15.52
N PHE A 482 -13.41 25.86 14.43
CA PHE A 482 -12.06 25.32 14.38
C PHE A 482 -11.03 26.40 14.74
N GLN A 483 -11.13 27.59 14.13
CA GLN A 483 -10.21 28.69 14.43
C GLN A 483 -10.26 29.11 15.91
N ARG A 484 -11.43 29.05 16.54
CA ARG A 484 -11.58 29.38 17.97
C ARG A 484 -11.03 28.30 18.89
N ASP A 485 -11.31 27.03 18.58
CA ASP A 485 -11.08 25.94 19.54
C ASP A 485 -9.74 25.21 19.33
N PHE A 486 -9.18 25.18 18.11
CA PHE A 486 -7.93 24.47 17.81
C PHE A 486 -6.70 25.37 17.77
N TRP A 487 -6.85 26.70 17.67
CA TRP A 487 -5.70 27.59 17.56
C TRP A 487 -4.99 27.75 18.90
N MET A 488 -3.67 27.54 18.93
CA MET A 488 -2.80 27.72 20.10
C MET A 488 -2.00 29.00 19.92
N ASP A 489 -2.38 30.08 20.61
CA ASP A 489 -1.79 31.41 20.44
C ASP A 489 -0.29 31.43 20.78
N GLU A 490 0.13 30.70 21.81
CA GLU A 490 1.53 30.59 22.24
C GLU A 490 2.45 29.98 21.18
N HIS A 491 1.90 29.15 20.30
CA HIS A 491 2.63 28.46 19.23
C HIS A 491 2.38 29.09 17.86
N ALA A 492 1.38 29.98 17.74
CA ALA A 492 0.84 30.43 16.47
C ALA A 492 0.59 29.26 15.49
N PHE A 493 -0.02 28.19 16.01
CA PHE A 493 -0.16 26.91 15.31
C PHE A 493 -1.41 26.16 15.79
N PRO A 494 -2.07 25.36 14.94
CA PRO A 494 -3.22 24.56 15.35
C PRO A 494 -2.79 23.34 16.20
N ALA A 495 -3.57 23.01 17.21
CA ALA A 495 -3.45 21.77 17.98
C ALA A 495 -3.62 20.54 17.07
N LEU A 496 -2.93 19.45 17.39
CA LEU A 496 -3.03 18.19 16.64
C LEU A 496 -4.44 17.59 16.75
N ALA A 497 -5.06 17.69 17.93
CA ALA A 497 -6.41 17.23 18.20
C ALA A 497 -7.02 17.96 19.41
N LEU A 498 -8.32 17.77 19.61
CA LEU A 498 -8.96 17.97 20.91
C LEU A 498 -9.26 16.61 21.57
N ASP A 499 -9.10 16.54 22.88
CA ASP A 499 -9.56 15.40 23.69
C ASP A 499 -11.07 15.47 23.99
N GLY A 500 -11.61 14.47 24.67
CA GLY A 500 -13.04 14.38 24.95
C GLY A 500 -13.62 15.49 25.82
N ASP A 501 -12.77 16.22 26.55
CA ASP A 501 -13.13 17.34 27.41
C ASP A 501 -12.89 18.70 26.72
N GLY A 502 -12.35 18.68 25.50
CA GLY A 502 -12.07 19.87 24.68
C GLY A 502 -10.70 20.48 24.93
N HIS A 503 -9.78 19.80 25.63
CA HIS A 503 -8.41 20.28 25.80
C HIS A 503 -7.57 20.01 24.56
N HIS A 504 -6.60 20.89 24.31
CA HIS A 504 -5.62 20.71 23.24
C HIS A 504 -4.73 19.49 23.46
N VAL A 505 -4.64 18.66 22.44
CA VAL A 505 -3.50 17.77 22.23
C VAL A 505 -2.46 18.60 21.50
N ASP A 506 -1.53 19.14 22.27
CA ASP A 506 -0.67 20.29 21.94
C ASP A 506 0.59 19.96 21.12
N ALA A 507 0.80 18.71 20.72
CA ALA A 507 1.97 18.38 19.91
C ALA A 507 1.93 19.08 18.55
N LEU A 508 3.03 19.73 18.19
CA LEU A 508 3.24 20.35 16.89
C LEU A 508 3.48 19.27 15.84
N ALA A 509 2.57 19.16 14.88
CA ALA A 509 2.48 18.02 13.98
C ALA A 509 2.23 18.43 12.51
N SER A 510 2.66 17.56 11.59
CA SER A 510 2.47 17.74 10.14
C SER A 510 1.00 17.76 9.68
N ASP A 511 0.07 17.25 10.51
CA ASP A 511 -1.37 17.30 10.25
C ASP A 511 -1.89 18.71 9.94
N ALA A 512 -1.19 19.76 10.40
CA ALA A 512 -1.51 21.13 10.04
C ALA A 512 -1.44 21.39 8.52
N GLY A 513 -0.58 20.67 7.80
CA GLY A 513 -0.50 20.69 6.34
C GLY A 513 -1.77 20.19 5.65
N HIS A 514 -2.50 19.28 6.29
CA HIS A 514 -3.78 18.80 5.77
C HIS A 514 -4.86 19.89 5.86
N LEU A 515 -4.77 20.80 6.84
CA LEU A 515 -5.65 21.96 6.97
C LEU A 515 -5.36 23.01 5.90
N LEU A 516 -4.08 23.14 5.48
CA LEU A 516 -3.70 23.93 4.31
C LEU A 516 -4.30 23.32 3.04
N TRP A 517 -4.12 22.02 2.84
CA TRP A 517 -4.66 21.36 1.65
C TRP A 517 -6.18 21.50 1.52
N SER A 518 -6.92 21.29 2.61
CA SER A 518 -8.39 21.46 2.61
C SER A 518 -8.84 22.91 2.50
N GLY A 519 -7.95 23.88 2.73
CA GLY A 519 -8.28 25.30 2.77
C GLY A 519 -9.16 25.69 3.95
N LEU A 520 -9.05 24.98 5.07
CA LEU A 520 -9.84 25.27 6.28
C LEU A 520 -9.37 26.57 6.93
N LEU A 521 -8.06 26.80 6.98
CA LEU A 521 -7.49 27.98 7.63
C LEU A 521 -7.75 29.24 6.81
N ASP A 522 -8.01 30.36 7.46
CA ASP A 522 -7.99 31.64 6.76
C ASP A 522 -6.57 31.96 6.26
N LYS A 523 -6.47 32.81 5.24
CA LYS A 523 -5.22 33.02 4.49
C LYS A 523 -4.02 33.35 5.39
N GLU A 524 -4.18 34.27 6.33
CA GLU A 524 -3.11 34.71 7.22
C GLU A 524 -2.60 33.56 8.12
N TYR A 525 -3.51 32.81 8.72
CA TYR A 525 -3.16 31.65 9.55
C TYR A 525 -2.51 30.53 8.75
N GLY A 526 -3.02 30.26 7.54
CA GLY A 526 -2.42 29.25 6.68
C GLY A 526 -1.02 29.63 6.17
N GLU A 527 -0.75 30.91 5.92
CA GLU A 527 0.60 31.37 5.62
C GLU A 527 1.56 31.20 6.81
N LEU A 528 1.10 31.50 8.04
CA LEU A 528 1.88 31.29 9.26
C LEU A 528 2.21 29.80 9.46
N VAL A 529 1.20 28.94 9.37
CA VAL A 529 1.35 27.49 9.50
C VAL A 529 2.27 26.92 8.42
N GLY A 530 2.10 27.36 7.17
CA GLY A 530 2.91 26.91 6.05
C GLY A 530 4.39 27.22 6.24
N ARG A 531 4.73 28.45 6.64
CA ARG A 531 6.12 28.83 6.96
C ARG A 531 6.66 28.06 8.16
N ARG A 532 5.84 27.86 9.20
CA ARG A 532 6.22 27.11 10.41
C ARG A 532 6.63 25.67 10.12
N LEU A 533 5.98 25.00 9.16
CA LEU A 533 6.30 23.63 8.75
C LEU A 533 7.67 23.50 8.05
N LEU A 534 8.25 24.62 7.58
CA LEU A 534 9.56 24.65 6.93
C LEU A 534 10.71 24.98 7.89
N GLU A 535 10.41 25.22 9.16
CA GLU A 535 11.44 25.41 10.19
C GLU A 535 12.24 24.12 10.46
N PRO A 536 13.50 24.20 10.92
CA PRO A 536 14.43 23.04 10.98
C PRO A 536 13.99 21.87 11.85
N ASP A 537 13.18 22.13 12.87
CA ASP A 537 12.59 21.12 13.75
C ASP A 537 11.55 20.27 13.01
N PHE A 538 10.77 20.85 12.10
CA PHE A 538 9.89 20.11 11.20
C PHE A 538 10.63 19.59 9.97
N PHE A 539 11.30 20.46 9.23
CA PHE A 539 11.87 20.14 7.93
C PHE A 539 13.26 19.52 8.04
N SER A 540 13.40 18.26 7.63
CA SER A 540 14.63 17.48 7.76
C SER A 540 15.63 17.69 6.62
N GLY A 541 15.23 18.39 5.56
CA GLY A 541 15.93 18.37 4.26
C GLY A 541 15.58 17.16 3.39
N TRP A 542 14.82 16.20 3.91
CA TRP A 542 14.18 15.11 3.17
C TRP A 542 12.65 15.24 3.11
N GLY A 543 12.09 16.13 3.95
CA GLY A 543 10.67 16.45 4.04
C GLY A 543 10.31 16.96 5.43
N VAL A 544 9.06 17.33 5.62
CA VAL A 544 8.44 17.68 6.91
C VAL A 544 8.21 16.40 7.71
N ARG A 545 8.71 16.39 8.95
CA ARG A 545 8.51 15.32 9.92
C ARG A 545 7.10 15.32 10.47
N THR A 546 6.63 14.13 10.85
CA THR A 546 5.30 13.95 11.44
C THR A 546 5.10 14.68 12.76
N LEU A 547 6.17 14.91 13.53
CA LEU A 547 6.23 15.79 14.70
C LEU A 547 7.52 16.62 14.64
N ALA A 548 7.45 17.86 15.13
CA ALA A 548 8.64 18.70 15.30
C ALA A 548 9.66 18.04 16.25
N ALA A 549 10.94 18.11 15.88
CA ALA A 549 12.03 17.33 16.47
C ALA A 549 12.49 17.79 17.87
N ASP A 550 12.07 18.99 18.30
CA ASP A 550 12.39 19.59 19.61
C ASP A 550 11.44 19.13 20.74
N GLN A 551 10.37 18.40 20.40
CA GLN A 551 9.39 17.92 21.36
C GLN A 551 9.82 16.59 22.00
N PRO A 552 9.59 16.36 23.31
CA PRO A 552 9.88 15.08 23.97
C PRO A 552 9.22 13.87 23.30
N ALA A 553 8.06 14.06 22.67
CA ALA A 553 7.36 13.00 21.95
C ALA A 553 8.08 12.54 20.66
N TYR A 554 9.01 13.33 20.13
CA TYR A 554 9.71 13.03 18.88
C TYR A 554 10.58 11.77 18.97
N HIS A 555 10.52 10.95 17.92
CA HIS A 555 11.41 9.82 17.73
C HIS A 555 11.62 9.57 16.22
N PRO A 556 12.86 9.67 15.70
CA PRO A 556 13.14 9.63 14.25
C PRO A 556 12.76 8.30 13.59
N LEU A 557 12.72 7.21 14.35
CA LEU A 557 12.31 5.88 13.88
C LEU A 557 10.91 5.49 14.36
N SER A 558 10.08 6.46 14.80
CA SER A 558 8.68 6.19 15.12
C SER A 558 7.83 6.34 13.87
N TYR A 559 6.89 5.43 13.69
CA TYR A 559 6.04 5.38 12.51
C TYR A 559 5.30 6.69 12.24
N HIS A 560 4.78 7.36 13.28
CA HIS A 560 4.01 8.60 13.13
C HIS A 560 4.41 9.72 14.13
N ARG A 561 5.58 9.59 14.79
CA ARG A 561 6.06 10.58 15.79
C ARG A 561 7.45 11.14 15.46
N GLY A 562 7.78 11.29 14.19
CA GLY A 562 9.05 11.88 13.79
C GLY A 562 9.55 11.47 12.41
N SER A 563 9.02 10.38 11.85
CA SER A 563 9.28 9.98 10.46
C SER A 563 8.77 11.01 9.45
N VAL A 564 9.24 10.87 8.20
CA VAL A 564 8.79 11.66 7.04
C VAL A 564 7.98 10.75 6.12
N TRP A 565 6.74 11.15 5.81
CA TRP A 565 5.86 10.41 4.91
C TRP A 565 5.71 11.14 3.58
N PRO A 566 6.00 10.51 2.43
CA PRO A 566 5.87 11.16 1.14
C PRO A 566 4.46 11.65 0.81
N HIS A 567 3.42 10.90 1.19
CA HIS A 567 2.04 11.32 0.93
C HIS A 567 1.60 12.54 1.77
N ASP A 568 2.01 12.60 3.04
CA ASP A 568 1.79 13.74 3.94
C ASP A 568 2.47 14.99 3.37
N ASN A 569 3.73 14.83 2.95
CA ASN A 569 4.49 15.90 2.31
C ASN A 569 3.92 16.34 0.95
N ALA A 570 3.31 15.43 0.19
CA ALA A 570 2.58 15.78 -1.03
C ALA A 570 1.33 16.63 -0.73
N LEU A 571 0.56 16.29 0.32
CA LEU A 571 -0.56 17.11 0.80
C LEU A 571 -0.09 18.49 1.28
N ILE A 572 0.98 18.54 2.09
CA ILE A 572 1.61 19.79 2.53
C ILE A 572 1.99 20.64 1.31
N THR A 573 2.66 20.06 0.31
CA THR A 573 3.10 20.79 -0.89
C THR A 573 1.93 21.38 -1.67
N LEU A 574 0.85 20.61 -1.88
CA LEU A 574 -0.38 21.11 -2.49
C LEU A 574 -1.03 22.22 -1.65
N GLY A 575 -1.03 22.08 -0.32
CA GLY A 575 -1.50 23.09 0.62
C GLY A 575 -0.70 24.38 0.56
N LEU A 576 0.64 24.32 0.58
CA LEU A 576 1.52 25.47 0.43
C LEU A 576 1.23 26.22 -0.88
N ALA A 577 1.11 25.48 -2.00
CA ALA A 577 0.76 26.07 -3.29
C ALA A 577 -0.61 26.78 -3.27
N ARG A 578 -1.62 26.21 -2.58
CA ARG A 578 -2.94 26.83 -2.40
C ARG A 578 -2.88 28.19 -1.69
N TYR A 579 -1.97 28.35 -0.73
CA TYR A 579 -1.80 29.60 0.01
C TYR A 579 -0.80 30.58 -0.64
N GLY A 580 -0.27 30.26 -1.83
CA GLY A 580 0.68 31.11 -2.55
C GLY A 580 2.13 31.02 -2.04
N LEU A 581 2.42 30.05 -1.17
CA LEU A 581 3.76 29.76 -0.64
C LEU A 581 4.54 28.89 -1.63
N HIS A 582 4.77 29.42 -2.83
CA HIS A 582 5.33 28.66 -3.95
C HIS A 582 6.80 28.29 -3.74
N ASP A 583 7.58 29.11 -3.03
CA ASP A 583 9.00 28.82 -2.77
C ASP A 583 9.14 27.71 -1.72
N GLU A 584 8.31 27.73 -0.68
CA GLU A 584 8.18 26.68 0.31
C GLU A 584 7.70 25.37 -0.33
N ALA A 585 6.70 25.43 -1.22
CA ALA A 585 6.23 24.27 -1.97
C ALA A 585 7.34 23.65 -2.83
N ARG A 586 8.11 24.46 -3.56
CA ARG A 586 9.27 23.97 -4.32
C ARG A 586 10.33 23.34 -3.42
N THR A 587 10.57 23.91 -2.24
CA THR A 587 11.53 23.37 -1.26
C THR A 587 11.16 21.96 -0.81
N VAL A 588 9.89 21.71 -0.46
CA VAL A 588 9.41 20.37 -0.10
C VAL A 588 9.46 19.42 -1.30
N ALA A 589 9.07 19.88 -2.49
CA ALA A 589 9.13 19.08 -3.71
C ALA A 589 10.56 18.64 -4.04
N HIS A 590 11.54 19.54 -3.94
CA HIS A 590 12.96 19.21 -4.15
C HIS A 590 13.44 18.16 -3.15
N ALA A 591 13.09 18.30 -1.86
CA ALA A 591 13.49 17.34 -0.84
C ALA A 591 12.96 15.92 -1.11
N LEU A 592 11.70 15.80 -1.54
CA LEU A 592 11.12 14.50 -1.91
C LEU A 592 11.70 13.94 -3.21
N VAL A 593 11.97 14.78 -4.22
CA VAL A 593 12.59 14.31 -5.47
C VAL A 593 14.03 13.85 -5.24
N ASP A 594 14.78 14.53 -4.38
CA ASP A 594 16.10 14.08 -3.94
C ASP A 594 16.01 12.72 -3.21
N ALA A 595 15.04 12.57 -2.30
CA ALA A 595 14.83 11.31 -1.59
C ALA A 595 14.46 10.17 -2.54
N ALA A 596 13.60 10.43 -3.53
CA ALA A 596 13.28 9.49 -4.58
C ALA A 596 14.53 9.10 -5.38
N THR A 597 15.33 10.08 -5.80
CA THR A 597 16.54 9.89 -6.60
C THR A 597 17.56 9.01 -5.89
N ALA A 598 17.76 9.21 -4.58
CA ALA A 598 18.62 8.37 -3.75
C ALA A 598 18.15 6.90 -3.67
N ALA A 599 16.87 6.64 -3.93
CA ALA A 599 16.24 5.31 -3.90
C ALA A 599 15.78 4.83 -5.29
N GLY A 600 16.50 5.21 -6.36
CA GLY A 600 16.20 4.74 -7.73
C GLY A 600 14.91 5.32 -8.30
N HIS A 601 14.63 6.59 -7.97
CA HIS A 601 13.43 7.36 -8.31
C HIS A 601 12.13 6.83 -7.68
N ARG A 602 12.20 5.94 -6.69
CA ARG A 602 11.03 5.44 -5.94
C ARG A 602 10.99 6.04 -4.54
N LEU A 603 9.83 6.54 -4.14
CA LEU A 603 9.57 6.92 -2.75
C LEU A 603 9.08 5.71 -1.95
N PRO A 604 9.66 5.40 -0.78
CA PRO A 604 9.12 4.37 0.11
C PRO A 604 7.86 4.89 0.82
N GLU A 605 7.13 4.00 1.51
CA GLU A 605 5.99 4.42 2.35
C GLU A 605 6.39 5.49 3.39
N VAL A 606 7.56 5.32 4.00
CA VAL A 606 8.03 6.17 5.10
C VAL A 606 9.56 6.18 5.18
N LEU A 607 10.10 7.35 5.51
CA LEU A 607 11.52 7.59 5.77
C LEU A 607 11.71 7.91 7.26
N ALA A 608 12.89 7.58 7.80
CA ALA A 608 13.23 8.01 9.15
C ALA A 608 13.39 9.54 9.23
N GLY A 609 13.11 10.11 10.40
CA GLY A 609 13.14 11.55 10.67
C GLY A 609 14.53 12.20 10.77
N TYR A 610 15.61 11.47 10.48
CA TYR A 610 16.96 12.04 10.58
C TYR A 610 17.13 13.18 9.57
N GLY A 611 17.76 14.27 10.03
CA GLY A 611 18.08 15.40 9.17
C GLY A 611 19.22 15.07 8.20
N ARG A 612 19.27 15.78 7.07
CA ARG A 612 20.37 15.66 6.09
C ARG A 612 21.72 16.05 6.68
N ASP A 613 21.72 16.90 7.71
CA ASP A 613 22.88 17.27 8.52
C ASP A 613 23.40 16.11 9.40
N THR A 614 22.52 15.19 9.79
CA THR A 614 22.84 14.00 10.58
C THR A 614 23.35 12.86 9.70
N HIS A 615 22.68 12.62 8.57
CA HIS A 615 23.09 11.63 7.57
C HIS A 615 22.77 12.13 6.15
N GLY A 616 23.77 12.14 5.28
CA GLY A 616 23.69 12.73 3.94
C GLY A 616 22.82 11.96 2.93
N GLU A 617 22.27 10.81 3.32
CA GLU A 617 21.31 10.02 2.54
C GLU A 617 20.02 9.80 3.35
N PRO A 618 18.85 9.61 2.70
CA PRO A 618 17.62 9.28 3.42
C PRO A 618 17.76 7.93 4.12
N VAL A 619 17.51 7.90 5.44
CA VAL A 619 17.58 6.67 6.22
C VAL A 619 16.27 5.87 6.05
N PRO A 620 16.33 4.59 5.60
CA PRO A 620 15.13 3.77 5.43
C PRO A 620 14.43 3.47 6.76
N TYR A 621 13.10 3.48 6.75
CA TYR A 621 12.31 2.98 7.88
C TYR A 621 12.16 1.45 7.79
N PRO A 622 12.47 0.67 8.84
CA PRO A 622 12.59 -0.78 8.73
C PRO A 622 11.32 -1.53 8.28
N HIS A 623 10.14 -1.03 8.62
CA HIS A 623 8.86 -1.71 8.33
C HIS A 623 8.07 -1.07 7.19
N ALA A 624 8.71 -0.21 6.39
CA ALA A 624 8.05 0.47 5.29
C ALA A 624 7.63 -0.52 4.20
N CYS A 625 6.46 -0.30 3.62
CA CYS A 625 6.11 -0.88 2.35
C CYS A 625 7.08 -0.37 1.29
N VAL A 626 7.58 -1.30 0.47
CA VAL A 626 8.52 -1.00 -0.62
C VAL A 626 7.81 -0.30 -1.76
N ARG A 627 6.55 -0.66 -2.00
CA ARG A 627 5.64 0.02 -2.92
C ARG A 627 4.33 0.28 -2.18
N GLU A 628 3.97 1.55 -2.09
CA GLU A 628 2.76 2.04 -1.44
C GLU A 628 2.14 3.10 -2.34
N SER A 629 0.83 3.02 -2.56
CA SER A 629 0.15 3.73 -3.63
C SER A 629 0.11 5.25 -3.42
N ARG A 630 -0.04 5.73 -2.18
CA ARG A 630 -0.01 7.17 -1.92
C ARG A 630 1.39 7.75 -2.18
N SER A 631 2.44 7.02 -1.84
CA SER A 631 3.84 7.38 -2.06
C SER A 631 4.21 7.30 -3.55
N ALA A 632 3.68 6.30 -4.27
CA ALA A 632 3.81 6.20 -5.71
C ALA A 632 3.07 7.35 -6.44
N ALA A 633 1.95 7.82 -5.91
CA ALA A 633 1.22 8.96 -6.45
C ALA A 633 1.78 10.33 -6.00
N ALA A 634 2.59 10.39 -4.94
CA ALA A 634 3.12 11.64 -4.40
C ALA A 634 3.86 12.51 -5.45
N PRO A 635 4.74 11.97 -6.33
CA PRO A 635 5.37 12.77 -7.38
C PRO A 635 4.39 13.47 -8.33
N LEU A 636 3.24 12.86 -8.62
CA LEU A 636 2.18 13.47 -9.45
C LEU A 636 1.53 14.66 -8.73
N ALA A 637 1.34 14.56 -7.41
CA ALA A 637 0.89 15.68 -6.59
C ALA A 637 1.93 16.81 -6.55
N LEU A 638 3.23 16.49 -6.46
CA LEU A 638 4.31 17.48 -6.54
C LEU A 638 4.27 18.21 -7.89
N LEU A 639 4.17 17.47 -8.99
CA LEU A 639 4.04 18.03 -10.34
C LEU A 639 2.82 18.97 -10.46
N THR A 640 1.71 18.61 -9.82
CA THR A 640 0.52 19.46 -9.75
C THR A 640 0.78 20.75 -8.97
N ALA A 641 1.49 20.66 -7.84
CA ALA A 641 1.72 21.78 -6.93
C ALA A 641 2.71 22.82 -7.47
N VAL A 642 3.81 22.37 -8.08
CA VAL A 642 4.91 23.26 -8.53
C VAL A 642 4.85 23.61 -10.01
N GLY A 643 4.03 22.91 -10.80
CA GLY A 643 3.96 23.05 -12.25
C GLY A 643 5.12 22.36 -12.97
N GLY A 644 4.96 22.11 -14.27
CA GLY A 644 5.95 21.41 -15.10
C GLY A 644 6.96 22.30 -15.80
N ALA A 645 7.44 23.36 -15.13
CA ALA A 645 8.42 24.29 -15.71
C ALA A 645 9.76 23.62 -16.02
#